data_AF-A0A0B5JVY3-F1
#
_entry.id   AF-A0A0B5JVY3-F1
#
_cell.length_a   1.000
_cell.length_b   1.000
_cell.length_c   1.000
_cell.angle_alpha   90.00
_cell.angle_beta   90.00
_cell.angle_gamma   90.00
#
_symmetry.space_group_name_H-M   'P 1'
#
loop_
_entity.id
_entity.type
_entity.pdbx_description
1 polymer ?
#
loop_
_entity_poly.entity_id
_entity_poly.type
_entity_poly.pdbx_seq_one_letter_code
_entity_poly.pdbx_strand_id
1 'polypeptide(L)'
;MKSAEIREAFLRFFEEQGHTRVASSSLIPNNDPTLLFTNAGMNQFKDCFLGAEKRAYTRAVSSQKCVRAGGKHNDLENVGYTARHHTFFEMLGNFSFGDYFKRDAITFAWTFLTSEKWLNLPKEKLWVTVYATDDEAYDIWTKEVGVPAERMVRIGDNKGAPYASDNFWTMGDTGPCGPCTEIFYDHGPDIWGGPPGSPEEDGDRYIEIWNNVFMQFNRTADGVLHPLPAPSVDTGMGLERVSAVLQHVHSNYEIDLFQNLLSAAAKAIGCSNEGQASLKVVADHIRSCGFLIADGVLPSNEGRGYVLRRIIRRACRHGNKLGAKGSFFYQIVAALVAEMGEAFPELNSQQAHIERVLKAEEEQFAKTLEQGLRILEQDLAQLKGDVVPGDVVFKLYDTYGFPMDLTADIARERELTIDEAGFEREMDAQRERARSASAFGMDYNSLVKVDSATEFLGYEATEGQGKIIALYKDGQAVDQLGEGEQGVVVLDRTPFYAESGGQVGDTGYLQAGAARFDVRDTTKTGGAFLHHGVVASGALVIGSPVEAKVDADVQHATSLNHSATHLLHEALRQVLGEHVQQKGSLVDSQRLRFDFSHFEAVKPEQIKALEDIVNREVRKNTAVETELTDIETAKAKGAMALFGEKYGDTVRVLSMGGDFSVELCGGIHAKRTGDISLFKIISEGGVASGVRRIEAVTGAAALAYLNAAEEQVKEAAQLVKGNRDNLIDKLSAVLERNRQLEKQLEQLQAKAASAAGDDLSNAAVEVKGAKVLAARLDGQDGKALLALVDQLKNKLGHAVILLGSEHEGKVVLVAGVTKDLSSQLKAGDLMKQAAAAVGGKGGGRPDMAQGGGVDVAALDQALALAVPFAEQGL
;
A
#
# COMPACT_ATOMS: atom_id res chain seq x y z
N MET A 1 23.57 29.79 15.45
CA MET A 1 24.22 28.45 15.42
C MET A 1 23.47 27.59 14.41
N LYS A 2 24.16 26.81 13.57
CA LYS A 2 23.50 25.96 12.55
C LYS A 2 22.81 24.76 13.20
N SER A 3 21.79 24.20 12.55
CA SER A 3 21.03 23.07 13.10
C SER A 3 21.91 21.85 13.39
N ALA A 4 22.87 21.55 12.51
CA ALA A 4 23.82 20.45 12.73
C ALA A 4 24.74 20.66 13.93
N GLU A 5 25.19 21.90 14.16
CA GLU A 5 26.02 22.26 15.31
C GLU A 5 25.23 22.10 16.62
N ILE A 6 23.94 22.45 16.61
CA ILE A 6 23.06 22.36 17.79
C ILE A 6 22.84 20.90 18.17
N ARG A 7 22.58 20.03 17.19
CA ARG A 7 22.48 18.57 17.39
C ARG A 7 23.75 18.03 18.05
N GLU A 8 24.92 18.34 17.50
CA GLU A 8 26.18 17.82 18.03
C GLU A 8 26.50 18.39 19.42
N ALA A 9 26.20 19.67 19.68
CA ALA A 9 26.37 20.27 21.00
C ALA A 9 25.50 19.58 22.06
N PHE A 10 24.25 19.24 21.72
CA PHE A 10 23.36 18.50 22.62
C PHE A 10 23.90 17.10 22.94
N LEU A 11 24.28 16.34 21.91
CA LEU A 11 24.80 14.98 22.08
C LEU A 11 26.06 14.99 22.94
N ARG A 12 27.01 15.88 22.63
CA ARG A 12 28.26 16.03 23.37
C ARG A 12 28.04 16.48 24.82
N PHE A 13 27.11 17.40 25.08
CA PHE A 13 26.81 17.84 26.44
C PHE A 13 26.38 16.66 27.32
N PHE A 14 25.50 15.79 26.83
CA PHE A 14 25.05 14.63 27.60
C PHE A 14 26.09 13.50 27.66
N GLU A 15 26.94 13.33 26.65
CA GLU A 15 28.13 12.47 26.79
C GLU A 15 29.05 12.94 27.94
N GLU A 16 29.23 14.26 28.10
CA GLU A 16 29.95 14.83 29.26
C GLU A 16 29.21 14.59 30.60
N GLN A 17 27.90 14.30 30.58
CA GLN A 17 27.11 13.89 31.76
C GLN A 17 27.04 12.36 31.94
N GLY A 18 27.79 11.59 31.15
CA GLY A 18 27.86 10.12 31.24
C GLY A 18 26.75 9.38 30.51
N HIS A 19 26.01 10.02 29.61
CA HIS A 19 25.05 9.35 28.73
C HIS A 19 25.76 8.65 27.58
N THR A 20 25.25 7.48 27.20
CA THR A 20 25.70 6.79 25.98
C THR A 20 24.99 7.39 24.76
N ARG A 21 25.74 7.83 23.75
CA ARG A 21 25.17 8.25 22.47
C ARG A 21 24.62 7.04 21.72
N VAL A 22 23.34 7.10 21.36
CA VAL A 22 22.61 6.05 20.65
C VAL A 22 22.14 6.59 19.30
N ALA A 23 22.26 5.77 18.26
CA ALA A 23 21.77 6.10 16.93
C ALA A 23 20.24 6.18 16.91
N SER A 24 19.68 6.95 15.99
CA SER A 24 18.23 7.02 15.79
C SER A 24 17.67 5.66 15.36
N SER A 25 16.55 5.24 15.96
CA SER A 25 15.80 4.06 15.51
C SER A 25 14.98 4.35 14.25
N SER A 26 14.49 3.30 13.59
CA SER A 26 13.55 3.40 12.47
C SER A 26 12.29 4.21 12.82
N LEU A 27 11.72 4.87 11.81
CA LEU A 27 10.38 5.46 11.85
C LEU A 27 9.27 4.41 11.94
N ILE A 28 9.59 3.14 11.66
CA ILE A 28 8.70 2.00 11.85
C ILE A 28 8.95 1.44 13.26
N PRO A 29 8.01 1.60 14.21
CA PRO A 29 8.17 1.04 15.54
C PRO A 29 8.24 -0.48 15.46
N ASN A 30 9.30 -1.06 16.02
CA ASN A 30 9.43 -2.51 16.14
C ASN A 30 8.52 -3.00 17.27
N ASN A 31 7.67 -3.99 17.00
CA ASN A 31 6.84 -4.67 18.00
C ASN A 31 5.87 -3.78 18.80
N ASP A 32 5.53 -2.60 18.30
CA ASP A 32 4.52 -1.74 18.92
C ASP A 32 3.26 -1.65 18.04
N PRO A 33 2.23 -2.48 18.28
CA PRO A 33 0.99 -2.44 17.51
C PRO A 33 0.16 -1.18 17.80
N THR A 34 0.53 -0.40 18.83
CA THR A 34 -0.20 0.82 19.22
C THR A 34 0.25 2.05 18.44
N LEU A 35 1.37 1.98 17.71
CA LEU A 35 1.94 3.11 16.99
C LEU A 35 2.14 2.84 15.50
N LEU A 36 1.63 3.75 14.68
CA LEU A 36 1.85 3.71 13.24
C LEU A 36 3.29 4.14 12.88
N PHE A 37 3.79 5.21 13.50
CA PHE A 37 5.15 5.71 13.31
C PHE A 37 5.81 6.06 14.64
N THR A 38 7.13 6.08 14.66
CA THR A 38 7.91 6.64 15.77
C THR A 38 7.62 8.14 15.86
N ASN A 39 6.93 8.55 16.92
CA ASN A 39 6.46 9.92 17.15
C ASN A 39 7.24 10.65 18.28
N ALA A 40 8.06 9.93 19.04
CA ALA A 40 8.85 10.43 20.15
C ALA A 40 10.18 9.68 20.30
N GLY A 41 11.16 10.34 20.92
CA GLY A 41 12.50 9.81 21.21
C GLY A 41 12.49 8.55 22.06
N MET A 42 11.57 8.48 23.03
CA MET A 42 11.47 7.40 24.00
C MET A 42 11.11 6.04 23.38
N ASN A 43 10.45 6.01 22.21
CA ASN A 43 9.85 4.80 21.66
C ASN A 43 10.84 3.64 21.51
N GLN A 44 12.10 3.94 21.17
CA GLN A 44 13.18 2.95 21.04
C GLN A 44 13.69 2.36 22.38
N PHE A 45 13.22 2.90 23.50
CA PHE A 45 13.59 2.53 24.86
C PHE A 45 12.40 2.07 25.71
N LYS A 46 11.22 1.83 25.10
CA LYS A 46 10.00 1.42 25.81
C LYS A 46 10.23 0.25 26.76
N ASP A 47 10.90 -0.79 26.28
CA ASP A 47 11.16 -2.00 27.08
C ASP A 47 12.17 -1.78 28.21
N CYS A 48 13.09 -0.81 28.06
CA CYS A 48 13.96 -0.38 29.16
C CYS A 48 13.16 0.28 30.28
N PHE A 49 12.22 1.18 29.95
CA PHE A 49 11.37 1.85 30.95
C PHE A 49 10.43 0.87 31.67
N LEU A 50 9.94 -0.13 30.95
CA LEU A 50 9.11 -1.20 31.51
C LEU A 50 9.92 -2.26 32.28
N GLY A 51 11.25 -2.22 32.22
CA GLY A 51 12.15 -3.20 32.84
C GLY A 51 12.15 -4.57 32.15
N ALA A 52 11.56 -4.67 30.95
CA ALA A 52 11.54 -5.88 30.13
C ALA A 52 12.88 -6.11 29.39
N GLU A 53 13.61 -5.04 29.12
CA GLU A 53 14.94 -5.07 28.50
C GLU A 53 15.98 -4.47 29.46
N LYS A 54 17.17 -5.09 29.52
CA LYS A 54 18.35 -4.52 30.20
C LYS A 54 19.46 -4.29 29.19
N ARG A 55 19.93 -3.04 29.11
CA ARG A 55 21.07 -2.65 28.26
C ARG A 55 22.35 -2.48 29.10
N ALA A 56 23.49 -2.40 28.42
CA ALA A 56 24.79 -2.16 29.05
C ALA A 56 24.95 -0.74 29.64
N TYR A 57 23.97 0.13 29.43
CA TYR A 57 23.94 1.52 29.90
C TYR A 57 22.61 1.83 30.62
N THR A 58 22.65 2.75 31.57
CA THR A 58 21.48 3.27 32.30
C THR A 58 21.11 4.70 31.91
N ARG A 59 21.94 5.35 31.08
CA ARG A 59 21.76 6.70 30.54
C ARG A 59 21.98 6.71 29.05
N ALA A 60 21.10 7.34 28.28
CA ALA A 60 21.22 7.42 26.83
C ALA A 60 20.93 8.82 26.28
N VAL A 61 21.55 9.20 25.17
CA VAL A 61 21.24 10.43 24.43
C VAL A 61 21.12 10.13 22.95
N SER A 62 20.14 10.73 22.27
CA SER A 62 19.92 10.52 20.82
C SER A 62 19.32 11.74 20.13
N SER A 63 19.52 11.83 18.81
CA SER A 63 18.69 12.64 17.91
C SER A 63 17.75 11.69 17.16
N GLN A 64 16.51 11.57 17.63
CA GLN A 64 15.56 10.61 17.06
C GLN A 64 14.75 11.26 15.92
N LYS A 65 14.71 10.60 14.77
CA LYS A 65 13.78 10.92 13.69
C LYS A 65 12.34 10.59 14.10
N CYS A 66 11.43 11.54 13.95
CA CYS A 66 10.03 11.41 14.34
C CYS A 66 9.11 11.77 13.19
N VAL A 67 8.00 11.05 13.03
CA VAL A 67 6.92 11.38 12.09
C VAL A 67 5.59 11.56 12.82
N ARG A 68 4.90 12.65 12.53
CA ARG A 68 3.55 13.00 13.00
C ARG A 68 2.61 13.20 11.82
N ALA A 69 2.38 12.11 11.10
CA ALA A 69 1.43 12.04 9.99
C ALA A 69 0.58 10.77 10.16
N GLY A 70 -0.67 10.94 10.58
CA GLY A 70 -1.60 9.85 10.87
C GLY A 70 -1.70 9.41 12.34
N GLY A 71 -2.82 8.81 12.72
CA GLY A 71 -3.13 8.42 14.10
C GLY A 71 -3.51 9.61 15.00
N LYS A 72 -3.35 9.45 16.33
CA LYS A 72 -3.69 10.47 17.35
C LYS A 72 -2.86 11.76 17.25
N HIS A 73 -1.61 11.66 16.78
CA HIS A 73 -0.70 12.79 16.61
C HIS A 73 -0.49 13.05 15.12
N ASN A 74 -1.33 13.92 14.55
CA ASN A 74 -1.34 14.22 13.13
C ASN A 74 -1.22 15.73 12.90
N ASP A 75 -0.05 16.17 12.44
CA ASP A 75 0.23 17.58 12.17
C ASP A 75 0.06 17.95 10.69
N LEU A 76 -0.35 17.01 9.84
CA LEU A 76 -0.30 17.17 8.38
C LEU A 76 -1.01 18.44 7.88
N GLU A 77 -2.14 18.78 8.47
CA GLU A 77 -2.95 19.95 8.10
C GLU A 77 -2.31 21.28 8.53
N ASN A 78 -1.50 21.28 9.60
CA ASN A 78 -0.85 22.46 10.15
C ASN A 78 0.43 22.83 9.38
N VAL A 79 1.02 21.86 8.67
CA VAL A 79 2.28 22.01 7.93
C VAL A 79 2.11 23.01 6.80
N GLY A 80 3.03 23.98 6.75
CA GLY A 80 3.07 25.07 5.80
C GLY A 80 2.20 26.28 6.15
N TYR A 81 1.26 26.14 7.09
CA TYR A 81 0.35 27.20 7.53
C TYR A 81 0.73 27.79 8.89
N THR A 82 1.30 26.97 9.79
CA THR A 82 1.80 27.42 11.09
C THR A 82 3.33 27.60 11.06
N ALA A 83 3.90 28.33 12.01
CA ALA A 83 5.34 28.58 12.06
C ALA A 83 6.17 27.35 12.51
N ARG A 84 5.54 26.36 13.15
CA ARG A 84 6.23 25.38 14.00
C ARG A 84 5.95 23.90 13.74
N HIS A 85 4.91 23.55 12.97
CA HIS A 85 4.49 22.16 12.76
C HIS A 85 5.14 21.54 11.53
N HIS A 86 5.50 20.26 11.67
CA HIS A 86 6.19 19.47 10.64
C HIS A 86 5.61 18.06 10.60
N THR A 87 5.61 17.42 9.42
CA THR A 87 5.32 15.98 9.38
C THR A 87 6.51 15.17 9.89
N PHE A 88 7.72 15.68 9.69
CA PHE A 88 8.97 15.08 10.14
C PHE A 88 9.78 16.10 10.94
N PHE A 89 10.31 15.66 12.07
CA PHE A 89 11.22 16.48 12.87
C PHE A 89 12.21 15.62 13.64
N GLU A 90 13.26 16.26 14.14
CA GLU A 90 14.23 15.60 15.02
C GLU A 90 13.93 15.94 16.47
N MET A 91 13.75 14.90 17.28
CA MET A 91 13.60 15.00 18.72
C MET A 91 14.93 14.65 19.39
N LEU A 92 15.61 15.68 19.90
CA LEU A 92 16.78 15.52 20.75
C LEU A 92 16.31 15.09 22.14
N GLY A 93 16.81 13.96 22.63
CA GLY A 93 16.35 13.38 23.89
C GLY A 93 17.50 12.81 24.71
N ASN A 94 17.36 12.95 26.03
CA ASN A 94 18.22 12.33 27.02
C ASN A 94 17.37 11.49 27.98
N PHE A 95 17.80 10.26 28.21
CA PHE A 95 17.01 9.24 28.88
C PHE A 95 17.73 8.71 30.10
N SER A 96 16.97 8.43 31.15
CA SER A 96 17.44 7.81 32.38
C SER A 96 16.58 6.60 32.72
N PHE A 97 17.20 5.44 32.90
CA PHE A 97 16.54 4.19 33.22
C PHE A 97 16.77 3.85 34.70
N GLY A 98 16.13 4.62 35.60
CA GLY A 98 16.26 4.43 37.05
C GLY A 98 17.55 4.96 37.69
N ASP A 99 18.32 5.80 36.99
CA ASP A 99 19.63 6.29 37.45
C ASP A 99 19.58 7.70 38.06
N TYR A 100 18.90 8.63 37.40
CA TYR A 100 18.62 9.99 37.87
C TYR A 100 17.18 10.38 37.55
N PHE A 101 16.66 11.40 38.23
CA PHE A 101 15.26 11.83 38.10
C PHE A 101 15.14 13.36 37.98
N LYS A 102 14.11 13.97 38.56
CA LYS A 102 13.73 15.38 38.38
C LYS A 102 14.88 16.38 38.56
N ARG A 103 15.60 16.29 39.68
CA ARG A 103 16.63 17.27 40.06
C ARG A 103 17.72 17.40 39.01
N ASP A 104 18.31 16.28 38.60
CA ASP A 104 19.37 16.25 37.61
C ASP A 104 18.82 16.57 36.21
N ALA A 105 17.66 16.04 35.84
CA ALA A 105 17.03 16.33 34.54
C ALA A 105 16.79 17.84 34.33
N ILE A 106 16.19 18.49 35.32
CA ILE A 106 15.93 19.95 35.32
C ILE A 106 17.25 20.73 35.28
N THR A 107 18.24 20.33 36.08
CA THR A 107 19.54 20.99 36.13
C THR A 107 20.30 20.87 34.81
N PHE A 108 20.29 19.69 34.18
CA PHE A 108 20.90 19.47 32.87
C PHE A 108 20.22 20.30 31.78
N ALA A 109 18.89 20.27 31.71
CA ALA A 109 18.14 21.05 30.74
C ALA A 109 18.46 22.55 30.86
N TRP A 110 18.38 23.10 32.07
CA TRP A 110 18.66 24.52 32.30
C TRP A 110 20.12 24.90 32.02
N THR A 111 21.06 24.03 32.39
CA THR A 111 22.49 24.26 32.16
C THR A 111 22.81 24.29 30.67
N PHE A 112 22.28 23.34 29.90
CA PHE A 112 22.50 23.32 28.46
C PHE A 112 21.93 24.57 27.77
N LEU A 113 20.70 24.95 28.13
CA LEU A 113 20.04 26.10 27.52
C LEU A 113 20.73 27.43 27.87
N THR A 114 21.19 27.61 29.11
CA THR A 114 21.56 28.95 29.62
C THR A 114 23.06 29.16 29.87
N SER A 115 23.88 28.11 29.80
CA SER A 115 25.33 28.24 29.98
C SER A 115 25.98 28.90 28.77
N GLU A 116 26.93 29.82 29.04
CA GLU A 116 27.80 30.43 28.03
C GLU A 116 28.61 29.41 27.22
N LYS A 117 28.86 28.21 27.77
CA LYS A 117 29.58 27.12 27.09
C LYS A 117 28.76 26.50 25.95
N TRP A 118 27.43 26.53 26.05
CA TRP A 118 26.53 25.78 25.17
C TRP A 118 25.63 26.74 24.38
N LEU A 119 24.34 26.84 24.71
CA LEU A 119 23.40 27.63 23.91
C LEU A 119 23.31 29.10 24.32
N ASN A 120 23.71 29.43 25.55
CA ASN A 120 23.73 30.80 26.08
C ASN A 120 22.41 31.58 25.88
N LEU A 121 21.27 30.93 26.06
CA LEU A 121 19.97 31.59 25.94
C LEU A 121 19.75 32.56 27.12
N PRO A 122 19.16 33.74 26.88
CA PRO A 122 18.85 34.69 27.95
C PRO A 122 17.81 34.11 28.91
N LYS A 123 18.17 33.98 30.19
CA LYS A 123 17.31 33.38 31.23
C LYS A 123 15.97 34.10 31.38
N GLU A 124 15.95 35.41 31.12
CA GLU A 124 14.77 36.25 31.23
C GLU A 124 13.71 35.99 30.15
N LYS A 125 14.11 35.31 29.07
CA LYS A 125 13.25 34.91 27.96
C LYS A 125 12.63 33.51 28.17
N LEU A 126 13.03 32.80 29.22
CA LEU A 126 12.57 31.44 29.49
C LEU A 126 11.44 31.41 30.52
N TRP A 127 10.38 30.70 30.15
CA TRP A 127 9.22 30.41 30.99
C TRP A 127 9.15 28.91 31.21
N VAL A 128 8.59 28.48 32.33
CA VAL A 128 8.53 27.06 32.67
C VAL A 128 7.17 26.68 33.21
N THR A 129 6.67 25.53 32.77
CA THR A 129 5.40 24.94 33.23
C THR A 129 5.69 23.67 34.03
N VAL A 130 4.84 23.34 35.01
CA VAL A 130 4.87 22.06 35.74
C VAL A 130 3.45 21.55 35.94
N TYR A 131 3.30 20.23 36.08
CA TYR A 131 2.02 19.63 36.45
C TYR A 131 1.54 20.20 37.79
N ALA A 132 0.25 20.54 37.89
CA ALA A 132 -0.28 21.32 39.02
C ALA A 132 0.00 20.71 40.40
N THR A 133 0.14 19.38 40.48
CA THR A 133 0.40 18.63 41.73
C THR A 133 1.87 18.21 41.91
N ASP A 134 2.78 18.59 41.01
CA ASP A 134 4.22 18.25 41.11
C ASP A 134 5.00 19.34 41.86
N ASP A 135 4.85 19.36 43.18
CA ASP A 135 5.54 20.32 44.06
C ASP A 135 7.06 20.14 44.07
N GLU A 136 7.55 18.91 43.85
CA GLU A 136 8.97 18.61 43.79
C GLU A 136 9.63 19.32 42.61
N ALA A 137 9.07 19.20 41.39
CA ALA A 137 9.59 19.88 40.22
C ALA A 137 9.52 21.41 40.37
N TYR A 138 8.42 21.93 40.92
CA TYR A 138 8.26 23.36 41.18
C TYR A 138 9.31 23.92 42.13
N ASP A 139 9.60 23.19 43.21
CA ASP A 139 10.60 23.58 44.20
C ASP A 139 12.01 23.56 43.62
N ILE A 140 12.36 22.55 42.80
CA ILE A 140 13.66 22.50 42.10
C ILE A 140 13.82 23.74 41.20
N TRP A 141 12.80 24.06 40.39
CA TRP A 141 12.85 25.22 39.49
C TRP A 141 12.98 26.56 40.23
N THR A 142 12.21 26.77 41.29
CA THR A 142 12.15 28.06 41.98
C THR A 142 13.26 28.24 43.03
N LYS A 143 13.63 27.19 43.76
CA LYS A 143 14.58 27.27 44.89
C LYS A 143 16.01 26.92 44.51
N GLU A 144 16.21 25.97 43.59
CA GLU A 144 17.56 25.51 43.20
C GLU A 144 18.03 26.17 41.91
N VAL A 145 17.20 26.14 40.85
CA VAL A 145 17.53 26.75 39.56
C VAL A 145 17.39 28.27 39.60
N GLY A 146 16.38 28.77 40.33
CA GLY A 146 16.13 30.20 40.53
C GLY A 146 15.24 30.84 39.45
N VAL A 147 14.32 30.09 38.84
CA VAL A 147 13.30 30.66 37.94
C VAL A 147 12.31 31.49 38.78
N PRO A 148 12.07 32.77 38.44
CA PRO A 148 11.12 33.60 39.19
C PRO A 148 9.69 33.08 39.12
N ALA A 149 8.93 33.29 40.21
CA ALA A 149 7.57 32.77 40.34
C ALA A 149 6.62 33.30 39.24
N GLU A 150 6.82 34.53 38.77
CA GLU A 150 6.03 35.11 37.68
C GLU A 150 6.22 34.43 36.31
N ARG A 151 7.28 33.62 36.15
CA ARG A 151 7.55 32.81 34.94
C ARG A 151 7.38 31.31 35.17
N MET A 152 6.85 30.92 36.34
CA MET A 152 6.50 29.55 36.68
C MET A 152 4.99 29.35 36.63
N VAL A 153 4.53 28.54 35.68
CA VAL A 153 3.11 28.23 35.49
C VAL A 153 2.82 26.81 35.98
N ARG A 154 1.65 26.61 36.60
CA ARG A 154 1.13 25.29 36.99
C ARG A 154 -0.06 24.94 36.12
N ILE A 155 0.03 23.82 35.38
CA ILE A 155 -1.05 23.36 34.50
C ILE A 155 -1.65 22.07 35.08
N GLY A 156 -2.96 22.11 35.35
CA GLY A 156 -3.73 20.97 35.84
C GLY A 156 -4.41 20.21 34.70
N ASP A 157 -5.35 19.35 35.05
CA ASP A 157 -6.17 18.64 34.05
C ASP A 157 -7.11 19.64 33.36
N ASN A 158 -6.83 19.93 32.09
CA ASN A 158 -7.51 20.95 31.28
C ASN A 158 -8.25 20.36 30.06
N LYS A 159 -8.20 19.04 29.86
CA LYS A 159 -8.82 18.32 28.74
C LYS A 159 -9.98 17.41 29.15
N GLY A 160 -10.62 17.71 30.28
CA GLY A 160 -11.90 17.10 30.68
C GLY A 160 -11.81 15.70 31.31
N ALA A 161 -10.62 15.16 31.57
CA ALA A 161 -10.42 13.89 32.25
C ALA A 161 -9.21 13.93 33.20
N PRO A 162 -9.17 13.10 34.26
CA PRO A 162 -8.00 12.99 35.13
C PRO A 162 -6.74 12.65 34.33
N TYR A 163 -5.63 13.34 34.62
CA TYR A 163 -4.36 13.20 33.89
C TYR A 163 -4.43 13.55 32.40
N ALA A 164 -5.46 14.30 31.97
CA ALA A 164 -5.55 14.89 30.65
C ALA A 164 -5.12 16.37 30.76
N SER A 165 -3.81 16.57 30.69
CA SER A 165 -3.13 17.84 30.90
C SER A 165 -1.99 17.99 29.89
N ASP A 166 -1.60 19.22 29.56
CA ASP A 166 -0.37 19.47 28.79
C ASP A 166 0.88 19.05 29.58
N ASN A 167 0.85 19.20 30.92
CA ASN A 167 1.95 18.76 31.79
C ASN A 167 1.81 17.32 32.33
N PHE A 168 1.01 16.47 31.69
CA PHE A 168 0.99 15.04 31.98
C PHE A 168 1.16 14.25 30.68
N TRP A 169 2.35 13.69 30.48
CA TRP A 169 2.71 13.07 29.21
C TRP A 169 2.38 11.59 29.17
N THR A 170 1.84 11.16 28.04
CA THR A 170 1.52 9.76 27.72
C THR A 170 1.93 9.47 26.28
N MET A 171 2.59 8.33 26.04
CA MET A 171 2.98 7.92 24.68
C MET A 171 1.78 7.69 23.74
N GLY A 172 0.71 7.12 24.29
CA GLY A 172 -0.50 6.73 23.58
C GLY A 172 -1.61 6.43 24.57
N ASP A 173 -2.56 5.59 24.19
CA ASP A 173 -3.66 5.21 25.11
C ASP A 173 -3.20 4.24 26.20
N THR A 174 -2.06 3.56 25.98
CA THR A 174 -1.37 2.69 26.95
C THR A 174 0.14 2.93 26.92
N GLY A 175 0.83 2.58 28.01
CA GLY A 175 2.30 2.60 28.09
C GLY A 175 2.86 3.51 29.20
N PRO A 176 4.20 3.65 29.27
CA PRO A 176 4.86 4.53 30.23
C PRO A 176 4.37 5.98 30.15
N CYS A 177 4.14 6.61 31.31
CA CYS A 177 3.63 7.96 31.44
C CYS A 177 4.01 8.61 32.78
N GLY A 178 3.84 9.93 32.88
CA GLY A 178 4.07 10.67 34.11
C GLY A 178 3.87 12.19 33.97
N PRO A 179 3.95 12.94 35.08
CA PRO A 179 3.96 14.39 35.04
C PRO A 179 5.21 14.87 34.30
N CYS A 180 5.13 16.04 33.68
CA CYS A 180 6.27 16.67 33.03
C CYS A 180 6.38 18.15 33.36
N THR A 181 7.53 18.72 32.99
CA THR A 181 7.81 20.15 33.03
C THR A 181 8.35 20.59 31.69
N GLU A 182 7.85 21.71 31.19
CA GLU A 182 8.21 22.20 29.85
C GLU A 182 8.82 23.59 29.94
N ILE A 183 9.78 23.87 29.06
CA ILE A 183 10.49 25.14 28.97
C ILE A 183 10.06 25.83 27.68
N PHE A 184 9.60 27.07 27.80
CA PHE A 184 9.12 27.92 26.71
C PHE A 184 10.07 29.10 26.50
N TYR A 185 10.24 29.50 25.25
CA TYR A 185 10.96 30.72 24.87
C TYR A 185 9.97 31.83 24.47
N ASP A 186 10.13 33.03 25.03
CA ASP A 186 9.34 34.22 24.69
C ASP A 186 9.99 35.02 23.55
N HIS A 187 9.45 34.92 22.33
CA HIS A 187 9.95 35.68 21.19
C HIS A 187 9.86 37.21 21.39
N GLY A 188 8.89 37.69 22.18
CA GLY A 188 8.66 39.10 22.44
C GLY A 188 7.23 39.55 22.15
N PRO A 189 6.83 40.73 22.65
CA PRO A 189 5.46 41.23 22.55
C PRO A 189 5.03 41.63 21.14
N ASP A 190 5.95 41.70 20.18
CA ASP A 190 5.71 41.93 18.76
C ASP A 190 5.11 40.71 18.05
N ILE A 191 5.25 39.52 18.64
CA ILE A 191 4.58 38.30 18.21
C ILE A 191 3.29 38.11 19.01
N TRP A 192 2.21 37.72 18.33
CA TRP A 192 0.92 37.45 18.97
C TRP A 192 0.97 36.13 19.77
N GLY A 193 0.39 36.13 20.97
CA GLY A 193 0.27 34.97 21.84
C GLY A 193 0.45 35.31 23.32
N GLY A 194 -0.23 34.55 24.17
CA GLY A 194 -0.15 34.63 25.63
C GLY A 194 0.80 33.57 26.21
N PRO A 195 1.24 33.74 27.47
CA PRO A 195 2.06 32.74 28.15
C PRO A 195 1.32 31.39 28.25
N PRO A 196 2.04 30.27 28.45
CA PRO A 196 1.41 28.96 28.59
C PRO A 196 0.38 28.95 29.73
N GLY A 197 -0.71 28.21 29.56
CA GLY A 197 -1.85 28.15 30.48
C GLY A 197 -2.82 29.34 30.41
N SER A 198 -2.60 30.30 29.50
CA SER A 198 -3.49 31.44 29.29
C SER A 198 -4.49 31.17 28.15
N PRO A 199 -5.62 31.91 28.05
CA PRO A 199 -6.57 31.74 26.94
C PRO A 199 -5.98 31.99 25.53
N GLU A 200 -4.80 32.63 25.46
CA GLU A 200 -4.11 32.96 24.21
C GLU A 200 -2.84 32.10 24.02
N GLU A 201 -2.70 30.98 24.74
CA GLU A 201 -1.51 30.12 24.75
C GLU A 201 -1.16 29.50 23.38
N ASP A 202 -2.14 29.41 22.47
CA ASP A 202 -1.95 28.84 21.13
C ASP A 202 -1.15 29.76 20.17
N GLY A 203 -0.97 31.02 20.54
CA GLY A 203 -0.21 32.00 19.74
C GLY A 203 1.28 31.68 19.62
N ASP A 204 1.95 32.27 18.65
CA ASP A 204 3.33 31.93 18.32
C ASP A 204 4.37 32.60 19.24
N ARG A 205 3.97 33.50 20.15
CA ARG A 205 4.92 34.23 21.01
C ARG A 205 5.72 33.32 21.95
N TYR A 206 5.06 32.34 22.57
CA TYR A 206 5.69 31.43 23.52
C TYR A 206 5.79 30.05 22.90
N ILE A 207 7.02 29.62 22.60
CA ILE A 207 7.26 28.34 21.95
C ILE A 207 7.91 27.37 22.92
N GLU A 208 7.28 26.22 23.13
CA GLU A 208 7.85 25.10 23.87
C GLU A 208 9.11 24.60 23.12
N ILE A 209 10.26 24.72 23.77
CA ILE A 209 11.54 24.28 23.24
C ILE A 209 12.01 22.97 23.86
N TRP A 210 11.57 22.62 25.07
CA TRP A 210 12.01 21.41 25.77
C TRP A 210 10.93 20.87 26.69
N ASN A 211 10.68 19.56 26.65
CA ASN A 211 9.82 18.83 27.60
C ASN A 211 10.64 17.82 28.42
N ASN A 212 10.51 17.83 29.74
CA ASN A 212 11.11 16.85 30.66
C ASN A 212 9.99 16.03 31.31
N VAL A 213 9.86 14.78 30.88
CA VAL A 213 8.86 13.83 31.36
C VAL A 213 9.44 12.96 32.47
N PHE A 214 8.75 12.95 33.60
CA PHE A 214 9.11 12.18 34.79
C PHE A 214 8.27 10.91 34.86
N MET A 215 8.65 9.95 34.02
CA MET A 215 7.93 8.68 33.92
C MET A 215 8.03 7.90 35.22
N GLN A 216 6.87 7.62 35.80
CA GLN A 216 6.75 6.88 37.05
C GLN A 216 5.57 5.91 37.04
N PHE A 217 4.75 5.92 35.99
CA PHE A 217 3.61 5.04 35.82
C PHE A 217 3.61 4.36 34.44
N ASN A 218 2.91 3.23 34.34
CA ASN A 218 2.50 2.58 33.10
C ASN A 218 0.97 2.52 33.08
N ARG A 219 0.35 3.09 32.04
CA ARG A 219 -1.09 3.12 31.84
C ARG A 219 -1.56 1.87 31.07
N THR A 220 -2.54 1.17 31.61
CA THR A 220 -3.23 0.04 30.95
C THR A 220 -4.42 0.53 30.13
N ALA A 221 -4.98 -0.34 29.27
CA ALA A 221 -6.06 0.00 28.35
C ALA A 221 -7.37 0.45 29.04
N ASP A 222 -7.60 0.01 30.27
CA ASP A 222 -8.70 0.44 31.15
C ASP A 222 -8.40 1.74 31.91
N GLY A 223 -7.24 2.37 31.65
CA GLY A 223 -6.83 3.66 32.22
C GLY A 223 -6.15 3.57 33.59
N VAL A 224 -5.93 2.37 34.12
CA VAL A 224 -5.27 2.18 35.42
C VAL A 224 -3.77 2.51 35.33
N LEU A 225 -3.24 3.22 36.33
CA LEU A 225 -1.83 3.57 36.43
C LEU A 225 -1.10 2.62 37.39
N HIS A 226 -0.17 1.84 36.86
CA HIS A 226 0.73 1.00 37.65
C HIS A 226 2.10 1.67 37.82
N PRO A 227 2.74 1.65 39.00
CA PRO A 227 4.10 2.14 39.14
C PRO A 227 5.08 1.42 38.19
N LEU A 228 6.02 2.18 37.60
CA LEU A 228 7.14 1.60 36.86
C LEU A 228 8.14 0.91 37.80
N PRO A 229 8.96 -0.04 37.32
CA PRO A 229 9.99 -0.70 38.13
C PRO A 229 10.98 0.28 38.78
N ALA A 230 11.26 1.39 38.08
CA ALA A 230 12.02 2.51 38.59
C ALA A 230 11.54 3.83 37.96
N PRO A 231 11.50 4.95 38.71
CA PRO A 231 11.29 6.27 38.12
C PRO A 231 12.34 6.57 37.06
N SER A 232 11.91 7.09 35.92
CA SER A 232 12.73 7.26 34.74
C SER A 232 12.52 8.64 34.12
N VAL A 233 13.52 9.11 33.38
CA VAL A 233 13.46 10.40 32.68
C VAL A 233 13.40 10.14 31.19
N ASP A 234 12.45 10.80 30.54
CA ASP A 234 12.38 10.99 29.10
C ASP A 234 12.37 12.49 28.82
N THR A 235 13.11 12.94 27.81
CA THR A 235 13.09 14.34 27.39
C THR A 235 12.92 14.45 25.88
N GLY A 236 12.30 15.55 25.47
CA GLY A 236 12.17 15.91 24.08
C GLY A 236 12.46 17.39 23.87
N MET A 237 13.50 17.70 23.10
CA MET A 237 13.83 19.03 22.60
C MET A 237 13.74 18.99 21.08
N GLY A 238 12.82 19.77 20.49
CA GLY A 238 12.65 19.82 19.04
C GLY A 238 13.80 20.60 18.40
N LEU A 239 14.62 19.94 17.58
CA LEU A 239 15.81 20.56 16.96
C LEU A 239 15.42 21.80 16.16
N GLU A 240 14.37 21.72 15.35
CA GLU A 240 13.93 22.81 14.48
C GLU A 240 13.50 24.04 15.28
N ARG A 241 12.82 23.84 16.42
CA ARG A 241 12.35 24.93 17.28
C ARG A 241 13.52 25.64 17.95
N VAL A 242 14.46 24.89 18.53
CA VAL A 242 15.63 25.52 19.18
C VAL A 242 16.56 26.17 18.15
N SER A 243 16.64 25.63 16.93
CA SER A 243 17.34 26.26 15.81
C SER A 243 16.74 27.62 15.45
N ALA A 244 15.41 27.75 15.40
CA ALA A 244 14.76 29.03 15.13
C ALA A 244 15.15 30.09 16.16
N VAL A 245 15.13 29.72 17.45
CA VAL A 245 15.56 30.59 18.56
C VAL A 245 17.02 31.02 18.41
N LEU A 246 17.95 30.09 18.18
CA LEU A 246 19.40 30.37 18.07
C LEU A 246 19.85 31.00 16.76
N GLN A 247 18.96 31.04 15.76
CA GLN A 247 19.16 31.75 14.51
C GLN A 247 18.41 33.08 14.48
N HIS A 248 17.73 33.43 15.58
CA HIS A 248 16.96 34.66 15.74
C HIS A 248 15.87 34.84 14.68
N VAL A 249 15.25 33.73 14.28
CA VAL A 249 14.10 33.69 13.37
C VAL A 249 12.88 33.19 14.12
N HIS A 250 11.69 33.49 13.58
CA HIS A 250 10.44 33.17 14.26
C HIS A 250 9.86 31.85 13.77
N SER A 251 10.01 31.57 12.48
CA SER A 251 9.47 30.37 11.85
C SER A 251 10.54 29.30 11.71
N ASN A 252 10.17 28.05 11.97
CA ASN A 252 11.04 26.90 11.72
C ASN A 252 11.45 26.83 10.24
N TYR A 253 10.64 27.35 9.32
CA TYR A 253 10.96 27.37 7.89
C TYR A 253 12.04 28.39 7.51
N GLU A 254 12.43 29.28 8.43
CA GLU A 254 13.48 30.29 8.21
C GLU A 254 14.87 29.81 8.62
N ILE A 255 14.98 28.64 9.26
CA ILE A 255 16.27 28.08 9.68
C ILE A 255 17.08 27.55 8.49
N ASP A 256 18.39 27.44 8.68
CA ASP A 256 19.35 26.91 7.72
C ASP A 256 18.89 25.63 7.01
N LEU A 257 18.43 24.63 7.76
CA LEU A 257 17.95 23.34 7.24
C LEU A 257 16.82 23.52 6.22
N PHE A 258 15.83 24.36 6.52
CA PHE A 258 14.68 24.57 5.64
C PHE A 258 14.99 25.50 4.48
N GLN A 259 15.82 26.54 4.67
CA GLN A 259 16.14 27.47 3.59
C GLN A 259 16.80 26.77 2.39
N ASN A 260 17.64 25.77 2.65
CA ASN A 260 18.27 24.97 1.59
C ASN A 260 17.24 24.09 0.87
N LEU A 261 16.33 23.45 1.60
CA LEU A 261 15.25 22.64 1.02
C LEU A 261 14.22 23.48 0.25
N LEU A 262 13.83 24.64 0.77
CA LEU A 262 12.94 25.59 0.11
C LEU A 262 13.54 26.10 -1.21
N SER A 263 14.84 26.40 -1.21
CA SER A 263 15.57 26.82 -2.40
C SER A 263 15.62 25.71 -3.47
N ALA A 264 15.87 24.47 -3.04
CA ALA A 264 15.86 23.32 -3.93
C ALA A 264 14.45 23.04 -4.50
N ALA A 265 13.41 23.13 -3.65
CA ALA A 265 12.02 22.98 -4.07
C ALA A 265 11.62 24.07 -5.07
N ALA A 266 11.96 25.33 -4.82
CA ALA A 266 11.64 26.45 -5.72
C ALA A 266 12.30 26.26 -7.09
N LYS A 267 13.56 25.79 -7.10
CA LYS A 267 14.29 25.45 -8.33
C LYS A 267 13.65 24.28 -9.09
N ALA A 268 13.27 23.20 -8.39
CA ALA A 268 12.67 22.03 -9.00
C ALA A 268 11.28 22.35 -9.60
N ILE A 269 10.51 23.21 -8.95
CA ILE A 269 9.18 23.66 -9.40
C ILE A 269 9.30 24.71 -10.52
N GLY A 270 10.32 25.56 -10.47
CA GLY A 270 10.47 26.71 -11.36
C GLY A 270 9.75 27.97 -10.88
N CYS A 271 9.66 28.20 -9.57
CA CYS A 271 9.03 29.37 -8.96
C CYS A 271 10.02 30.19 -8.11
N SER A 272 9.62 31.39 -7.66
CA SER A 272 10.34 32.17 -6.66
C SER A 272 10.05 31.64 -5.25
N ASN A 273 11.03 31.74 -4.34
CA ASN A 273 10.82 31.51 -2.91
C ASN A 273 10.41 32.83 -2.24
N GLU A 274 9.11 33.02 -2.05
CA GLU A 274 8.53 34.22 -1.40
C GLU A 274 7.87 33.85 -0.07
N GLY A 275 8.24 32.71 0.53
CA GLY A 275 7.66 32.23 1.78
C GLY A 275 6.25 31.65 1.63
N GLN A 276 5.86 31.20 0.43
CA GLN A 276 4.53 30.65 0.17
C GLN A 276 4.29 29.35 0.96
N ALA A 277 3.08 29.19 1.51
CA ALA A 277 2.70 28.00 2.28
C ALA A 277 2.93 26.68 1.50
N SER A 278 2.58 26.65 0.21
CA SER A 278 2.81 25.47 -0.64
C SER A 278 4.26 25.05 -0.74
N LEU A 279 5.20 26.01 -0.74
CA LEU A 279 6.62 25.70 -0.86
C LEU A 279 7.14 25.07 0.45
N LYS A 280 6.66 25.57 1.60
CA LYS A 280 6.92 25.00 2.93
C LYS A 280 6.42 23.57 3.05
N VAL A 281 5.21 23.28 2.54
CA VAL A 281 4.67 21.91 2.48
C VAL A 281 5.58 20.98 1.71
N VAL A 282 6.03 21.37 0.51
CA VAL A 282 6.92 20.56 -0.32
C VAL A 282 8.26 20.30 0.39
N ALA A 283 8.85 21.33 1.01
CA ALA A 283 10.13 21.22 1.71
C ALA A 283 10.06 20.39 3.00
N ASP A 284 8.94 20.41 3.72
CA ASP A 284 8.72 19.51 4.86
C ASP A 284 8.51 18.07 4.39
N HIS A 285 7.61 17.86 3.43
CA HIS A 285 7.19 16.53 3.02
C HIS A 285 8.30 15.71 2.36
N ILE A 286 9.28 16.35 1.70
CA ILE A 286 10.43 15.60 1.16
C ILE A 286 11.22 14.90 2.28
N ARG A 287 11.31 15.50 3.48
CA ARG A 287 11.99 14.91 4.64
C ARG A 287 11.26 13.64 5.09
N SER A 288 9.96 13.76 5.38
CA SER A 288 9.11 12.61 5.73
C SER A 288 9.21 11.49 4.72
N CYS A 289 9.00 11.80 3.44
CA CYS A 289 8.99 10.81 2.38
C CYS A 289 10.35 10.14 2.22
N GLY A 290 11.45 10.92 2.25
CA GLY A 290 12.80 10.38 2.14
C GLY A 290 13.14 9.39 3.24
N PHE A 291 12.87 9.75 4.50
CA PHE A 291 13.15 8.87 5.63
C PHE A 291 12.23 7.64 5.69
N LEU A 292 10.93 7.79 5.37
CA LEU A 292 10.01 6.66 5.33
C LEU A 292 10.43 5.63 4.26
N ILE A 293 10.85 6.09 3.08
CA ILE A 293 11.34 5.20 2.02
C ILE A 293 12.68 4.58 2.41
N ALA A 294 13.59 5.36 3.03
CA ALA A 294 14.85 4.83 3.55
C ALA A 294 14.65 3.71 4.59
N ASP A 295 13.62 3.85 5.44
CA ASP A 295 13.22 2.84 6.43
C ASP A 295 12.37 1.69 5.83
N GLY A 296 12.19 1.63 4.51
CA GLY A 296 11.56 0.52 3.79
C GLY A 296 10.05 0.63 3.60
N VAL A 297 9.43 1.79 3.85
CA VAL A 297 8.03 2.04 3.53
C VAL A 297 7.89 2.38 2.05
N LEU A 298 7.02 1.66 1.34
CA LEU A 298 6.65 1.95 -0.04
C LEU A 298 5.21 2.49 -0.12
N PRO A 299 4.89 3.37 -1.10
CA PRO A 299 3.54 3.84 -1.32
C PRO A 299 2.55 2.68 -1.55
N SER A 300 1.48 2.63 -0.74
CA SER A 300 0.43 1.60 -0.82
C SER A 300 -0.97 2.17 -0.54
N ASN A 301 -1.99 1.33 -0.60
CA ASN A 301 -3.37 1.75 -0.28
C ASN A 301 -3.73 1.56 1.21
N GLU A 302 -2.87 0.95 2.02
CA GLU A 302 -3.18 0.62 3.41
C GLU A 302 -2.00 0.86 4.36
N GLY A 303 -2.30 1.04 5.65
CA GLY A 303 -1.31 1.15 6.72
C GLY A 303 -0.29 2.28 6.51
N ARG A 304 0.99 1.99 6.76
CA ARG A 304 2.08 2.99 6.65
C ARG A 304 2.30 3.48 5.22
N GLY A 305 2.15 2.59 4.24
CA GLY A 305 2.32 2.93 2.83
C GLY A 305 1.22 3.86 2.31
N TYR A 306 0.02 3.77 2.88
CA TYR A 306 -1.05 4.75 2.64
C TYR A 306 -0.68 6.15 3.11
N VAL A 307 -0.12 6.28 4.32
CA VAL A 307 0.31 7.59 4.82
C VAL A 307 1.44 8.16 3.96
N LEU A 308 2.46 7.36 3.62
CA LEU A 308 3.52 7.80 2.72
C LEU A 308 2.95 8.30 1.38
N ARG A 309 2.07 7.51 0.75
CA ARG A 309 1.36 7.90 -0.48
C ARG A 309 0.62 9.24 -0.32
N ARG A 310 -0.09 9.43 0.80
CA ARG A 310 -0.82 10.67 1.11
C ARG A 310 0.12 11.87 1.19
N ILE A 311 1.26 11.77 1.88
CA ILE A 311 2.25 12.85 2.01
C ILE A 311 2.86 13.19 0.63
N ILE A 312 3.24 12.18 -0.17
CA ILE A 312 3.77 12.39 -1.53
C ILE A 312 2.77 13.15 -2.40
N ARG A 313 1.51 12.69 -2.43
CA ARG A 313 0.46 13.29 -3.27
C ARG A 313 0.13 14.72 -2.85
N ARG A 314 0.13 15.00 -1.54
CA ARG A 314 -0.02 16.37 -1.01
C ARG A 314 1.11 17.27 -1.49
N ALA A 315 2.37 16.83 -1.39
CA ALA A 315 3.52 17.58 -1.89
C ALA A 315 3.42 17.86 -3.40
N CYS A 316 3.09 16.83 -4.20
CA CYS A 316 2.91 16.97 -5.64
C CYS A 316 1.80 17.98 -6.00
N ARG A 317 0.66 17.99 -5.28
CA ARG A 317 -0.40 18.98 -5.49
C ARG A 317 0.08 20.40 -5.20
N HIS A 318 0.76 20.61 -4.07
CA HIS A 318 1.30 21.93 -3.72
C HIS A 318 2.34 22.42 -4.74
N GLY A 319 3.17 21.54 -5.30
CA GLY A 319 4.06 21.89 -6.41
C GLY A 319 3.33 22.24 -7.70
N ASN A 320 2.30 21.48 -8.09
CA ASN A 320 1.45 21.80 -9.24
C ASN A 320 0.77 23.17 -9.08
N LYS A 321 0.28 23.49 -7.87
CA LYS A 321 -0.30 24.82 -7.55
C LYS A 321 0.71 25.96 -7.74
N LEU A 322 1.99 25.71 -7.52
CA LEU A 322 3.08 26.67 -7.76
C LEU A 322 3.57 26.67 -9.22
N GLY A 323 2.99 25.85 -10.10
CA GLY A 323 3.30 25.81 -11.54
C GLY A 323 4.32 24.76 -11.96
N ALA A 324 4.58 23.74 -11.14
CA ALA A 324 5.49 22.64 -11.50
C ALA A 324 5.09 21.98 -12.84
N LYS A 325 6.10 21.62 -13.65
CA LYS A 325 5.91 20.92 -14.93
C LYS A 325 6.60 19.56 -14.89
N GLY A 326 5.82 18.49 -15.09
CA GLY A 326 6.33 17.12 -14.99
C GLY A 326 6.72 16.75 -13.56
N SER A 327 7.56 15.73 -13.41
CA SER A 327 8.00 15.23 -12.11
C SER A 327 9.10 16.10 -11.51
N PHE A 328 8.86 16.69 -10.34
CA PHE A 328 9.79 17.60 -9.67
C PHE A 328 10.20 17.10 -8.28
N PHE A 329 9.34 16.35 -7.59
CA PHE A 329 9.51 16.09 -6.16
C PHE A 329 10.77 15.26 -5.85
N TYR A 330 11.05 14.26 -6.67
CA TYR A 330 12.26 13.44 -6.55
C TYR A 330 13.57 14.24 -6.73
N GLN A 331 13.55 15.38 -7.42
CA GLN A 331 14.74 16.19 -7.67
C GLN A 331 15.24 16.89 -6.39
N ILE A 332 14.41 16.97 -5.35
CA ILE A 332 14.72 17.60 -4.08
C ILE A 332 15.53 16.65 -3.17
N VAL A 333 15.53 15.34 -3.44
CA VAL A 333 16.22 14.33 -2.61
C VAL A 333 17.71 14.63 -2.44
N ALA A 334 18.39 15.10 -3.50
CA ALA A 334 19.80 15.46 -3.41
C ALA A 334 20.07 16.56 -2.37
N ALA A 335 19.16 17.54 -2.22
CA ALA A 335 19.27 18.57 -1.20
C ALA A 335 19.00 17.99 0.20
N LEU A 336 18.01 17.10 0.34
CA LEU A 336 17.76 16.38 1.61
C LEU A 336 18.99 15.60 2.07
N VAL A 337 19.64 14.86 1.15
CA VAL A 337 20.86 14.10 1.42
C VAL A 337 22.00 15.03 1.85
N ALA A 338 22.16 16.18 1.20
CA ALA A 338 23.17 17.16 1.58
C ALA A 338 22.94 17.75 3.00
N GLU A 339 21.67 18.00 3.38
CA GLU A 339 21.34 18.58 4.68
C GLU A 339 21.41 17.58 5.84
N MET A 340 21.04 16.32 5.59
CA MET A 340 20.78 15.35 6.66
C MET A 340 21.58 14.06 6.55
N GLY A 341 22.24 13.78 5.41
CA GLY A 341 22.90 12.50 5.15
C GLY A 341 24.13 12.21 6.02
N GLU A 342 24.79 13.24 6.58
CA GLU A 342 25.90 13.02 7.52
C GLU A 342 25.41 12.46 8.86
N ALA A 343 24.31 13.00 9.39
CA ALA A 343 23.69 12.50 10.61
C ALA A 343 22.92 11.19 10.40
N PHE A 344 22.43 10.97 9.16
CA PHE A 344 21.63 9.81 8.77
C PHE A 344 22.17 9.18 7.48
N PRO A 345 23.24 8.35 7.57
CA PRO A 345 23.92 7.76 6.42
C PRO A 345 23.01 6.91 5.52
N GLU A 346 21.90 6.40 6.04
CA GLU A 346 20.92 5.65 5.27
C GLU A 346 20.39 6.45 4.07
N LEU A 347 20.25 7.78 4.18
CA LEU A 347 19.82 8.64 3.09
C LEU A 347 20.81 8.63 1.92
N ASN A 348 22.12 8.61 2.21
CA ASN A 348 23.15 8.51 1.17
C ASN A 348 23.07 7.18 0.44
N SER A 349 23.00 6.08 1.21
CA SER A 349 22.96 4.72 0.65
C SER A 349 21.71 4.46 -0.20
N GLN A 350 20.58 5.06 0.18
CA GLN A 350 19.27 4.80 -0.44
C GLN A 350 18.81 5.91 -1.40
N GLN A 351 19.62 6.94 -1.67
CA GLN A 351 19.24 8.09 -2.49
C GLN A 351 18.59 7.68 -3.82
N ALA A 352 19.25 6.81 -4.59
CA ALA A 352 18.75 6.38 -5.89
C ALA A 352 17.43 5.59 -5.82
N HIS A 353 17.20 4.86 -4.70
CA HIS A 353 15.96 4.16 -4.45
C HIS A 353 14.83 5.15 -4.11
N ILE A 354 15.10 6.09 -3.19
CA ILE A 354 14.16 7.16 -2.80
C ILE A 354 13.71 7.96 -4.02
N GLU A 355 14.65 8.42 -4.85
CA GLU A 355 14.36 9.17 -6.07
C GLU A 355 13.44 8.40 -7.03
N ARG A 356 13.70 7.10 -7.22
CA ARG A 356 12.92 6.24 -8.12
C ARG A 356 11.50 6.02 -7.61
N VAL A 357 11.33 5.75 -6.31
CA VAL A 357 10.02 5.55 -5.69
C VAL A 357 9.17 6.82 -5.76
N LEU A 358 9.76 7.98 -5.42
CA LEU A 358 9.06 9.27 -5.48
C LEU A 358 8.64 9.61 -6.90
N LYS A 359 9.55 9.44 -7.87
CA LYS A 359 9.24 9.71 -9.28
C LYS A 359 8.11 8.81 -9.80
N ALA A 360 8.13 7.52 -9.47
CA ALA A 360 7.10 6.58 -9.90
C ALA A 360 5.71 6.93 -9.34
N GLU A 361 5.61 7.24 -8.04
CA GLU A 361 4.34 7.64 -7.43
C GLU A 361 3.86 9.02 -7.95
N GLU A 362 4.77 9.96 -8.21
CA GLU A 362 4.44 11.26 -8.81
C GLU A 362 3.88 11.10 -10.24
N GLU A 363 4.50 10.29 -11.08
CA GLU A 363 4.03 9.99 -12.44
C GLU A 363 2.69 9.23 -12.45
N GLN A 364 2.49 8.32 -11.49
CA GLN A 364 1.23 7.62 -11.31
C GLN A 364 0.13 8.59 -10.85
N PHE A 365 0.44 9.45 -9.87
CA PHE A 365 -0.51 10.39 -9.34
C PHE A 365 -0.92 11.45 -10.36
N ALA A 366 0.00 11.93 -11.21
CA ALA A 366 -0.30 12.88 -12.27
C ALA A 366 -1.44 12.40 -13.19
N LYS A 367 -1.47 11.10 -13.52
CA LYS A 367 -2.55 10.49 -14.33
C LYS A 367 -3.90 10.53 -13.61
N THR A 368 -3.91 10.34 -12.29
CA THR A 368 -5.14 10.35 -11.47
C THR A 368 -5.60 11.75 -11.07
N LEU A 369 -4.66 12.68 -10.86
CA LEU A 369 -4.92 14.03 -10.36
C LEU A 369 -5.78 14.83 -11.33
N GLU A 370 -5.45 14.80 -12.63
CA GLU A 370 -6.20 15.52 -13.66
C GLU A 370 -7.65 15.05 -13.73
N GLN A 371 -7.87 13.73 -13.69
CA GLN A 371 -9.21 13.15 -13.70
C GLN A 371 -9.98 13.46 -12.42
N GLY A 372 -9.33 13.36 -11.25
CA GLY A 372 -9.94 13.63 -9.94
C GLY A 372 -10.33 15.10 -9.76
N LEU A 373 -9.47 16.04 -10.17
CA LEU A 373 -9.77 17.48 -10.14
C LEU A 373 -10.97 17.82 -11.03
N ARG A 374 -11.04 17.26 -12.24
CA ARG A 374 -12.18 17.48 -13.14
C ARG A 374 -13.49 16.98 -12.55
N ILE A 375 -13.48 15.82 -11.87
CA ILE A 375 -14.69 15.26 -11.23
C ILE A 375 -15.08 16.11 -10.03
N LEU A 376 -14.12 16.46 -9.16
CA LEU A 376 -14.37 17.33 -8.03
C LEU A 376 -14.92 18.69 -8.48
N GLU A 377 -14.42 19.28 -9.55
CA GLU A 377 -14.95 20.54 -10.11
C GLU A 377 -16.39 20.39 -10.62
N GLN A 378 -16.73 19.27 -11.25
CA GLN A 378 -18.10 18.99 -11.71
C GLN A 378 -19.06 18.84 -10.53
N ASP A 379 -18.65 18.13 -9.49
CA ASP A 379 -19.48 17.89 -8.30
C ASP A 379 -19.62 19.17 -7.46
N LEU A 380 -18.54 19.96 -7.32
CA LEU A 380 -18.56 21.27 -6.68
C LEU A 380 -19.46 22.28 -7.41
N ALA A 381 -19.54 22.22 -8.75
CA ALA A 381 -20.42 23.09 -9.53
C ALA A 381 -21.91 22.81 -9.29
N GLN A 382 -22.26 21.61 -8.82
CA GLN A 382 -23.63 21.20 -8.50
C GLN A 382 -23.93 21.26 -6.99
N LEU A 383 -22.94 21.62 -6.17
CA LEU A 383 -23.07 21.66 -4.72
C LEU A 383 -24.05 22.75 -4.28
N LYS A 384 -24.95 22.39 -3.36
CA LYS A 384 -25.83 23.34 -2.67
C LYS A 384 -25.41 23.40 -1.20
N GLY A 385 -24.75 24.48 -0.81
CA GLY A 385 -24.22 24.68 0.55
C GLY A 385 -22.69 24.72 0.57
N ASP A 386 -22.14 24.66 1.77
CA ASP A 386 -20.72 24.80 2.13
C ASP A 386 -20.05 23.49 2.55
N VAL A 387 -20.76 22.35 2.45
CA VAL A 387 -20.26 21.03 2.86
C VAL A 387 -20.28 20.05 1.68
N VAL A 388 -19.13 19.48 1.32
CA VAL A 388 -19.00 18.41 0.31
C VAL A 388 -19.47 17.08 0.92
N PRO A 389 -20.47 16.39 0.33
CA PRO A 389 -21.02 15.14 0.85
C PRO A 389 -19.99 14.01 0.98
N GLY A 390 -20.09 13.22 2.05
CA GLY A 390 -19.12 12.17 2.36
C GLY A 390 -19.08 11.02 1.36
N ASP A 391 -20.19 10.72 0.68
CA ASP A 391 -20.27 9.74 -0.41
C ASP A 391 -19.52 10.20 -1.67
N VAL A 392 -19.53 11.50 -1.97
CA VAL A 392 -18.72 12.10 -3.03
C VAL A 392 -17.23 12.02 -2.69
N VAL A 393 -16.87 12.36 -1.46
CA VAL A 393 -15.48 12.23 -0.96
C VAL A 393 -15.04 10.77 -1.00
N PHE A 394 -15.91 9.82 -0.61
CA PHE A 394 -15.64 8.40 -0.67
C PHE A 394 -15.49 7.90 -2.10
N LYS A 395 -16.34 8.33 -3.04
CA LYS A 395 -16.21 7.98 -4.46
C LYS A 395 -14.90 8.48 -5.05
N LEU A 396 -14.51 9.73 -4.75
CA LEU A 396 -13.22 10.29 -5.13
C LEU A 396 -12.07 9.44 -4.60
N TYR A 397 -12.14 9.04 -3.34
CA TYR A 397 -11.17 8.17 -2.68
C TYR A 397 -11.11 6.75 -3.28
N ASP A 398 -12.22 6.03 -3.26
CA ASP A 398 -12.31 4.60 -3.56
C ASP A 398 -12.22 4.32 -5.08
N THR A 399 -12.96 5.08 -5.89
CA THR A 399 -13.04 4.82 -7.34
C THR A 399 -11.88 5.45 -8.10
N TYR A 400 -11.43 6.64 -7.69
CA TYR A 400 -10.45 7.43 -8.45
C TYR A 400 -9.12 7.62 -7.72
N GLY A 401 -8.97 7.08 -6.51
CA GLY A 401 -7.74 7.19 -5.71
C GLY A 401 -7.43 8.62 -5.26
N PHE A 402 -8.41 9.51 -5.25
CA PHE A 402 -8.25 10.93 -4.90
C PHE A 402 -8.41 11.10 -3.37
N PRO A 403 -7.33 11.39 -2.62
CA PRO A 403 -7.36 11.33 -1.16
C PRO A 403 -8.38 12.30 -0.53
N MET A 404 -9.03 11.88 0.57
CA MET A 404 -9.96 12.71 1.34
C MET A 404 -9.33 14.06 1.71
N ASP A 405 -8.08 14.07 2.17
CA ASP A 405 -7.41 15.28 2.64
C ASP A 405 -7.11 16.24 1.49
N LEU A 406 -6.86 15.70 0.30
CA LEU A 406 -6.70 16.51 -0.90
C LEU A 406 -8.02 17.22 -1.22
N THR A 407 -9.13 16.51 -1.14
CA THR A 407 -10.48 17.09 -1.23
C THR A 407 -10.70 18.13 -0.13
N ALA A 408 -10.26 17.85 1.10
CA ALA A 408 -10.34 18.77 2.23
C ALA A 408 -9.57 20.08 1.99
N ASP A 409 -8.29 20.05 1.55
CA ASP A 409 -7.60 21.31 1.31
C ASP A 409 -8.17 22.05 0.09
N ILE A 410 -8.69 21.36 -0.94
CA ILE A 410 -9.35 22.03 -2.08
C ILE A 410 -10.65 22.71 -1.62
N ALA A 411 -11.42 22.03 -0.77
CA ALA A 411 -12.63 22.58 -0.17
C ALA A 411 -12.29 23.81 0.67
N ARG A 412 -11.30 23.73 1.56
CA ARG A 412 -10.86 24.84 2.43
C ARG A 412 -10.44 26.07 1.64
N GLU A 413 -9.73 25.90 0.53
CA GLU A 413 -9.34 26.99 -0.37
C GLU A 413 -10.52 27.72 -1.03
N ARG A 414 -11.70 27.09 -1.06
CA ARG A 414 -12.94 27.64 -1.59
C ARG A 414 -13.94 28.00 -0.49
N GLU A 415 -13.48 28.07 0.76
CA GLU A 415 -14.33 28.31 1.95
C GLU A 415 -15.41 27.23 2.14
N LEU A 416 -15.13 26.01 1.68
CA LEU A 416 -15.96 24.82 1.85
C LEU A 416 -15.36 23.87 2.90
N THR A 417 -16.19 23.00 3.45
CA THR A 417 -15.85 21.91 4.36
C THR A 417 -16.25 20.57 3.75
N ILE A 418 -15.80 19.45 4.35
CA ILE A 418 -16.16 18.10 3.91
C ILE A 418 -16.93 17.37 5.01
N ASP A 419 -17.87 16.50 4.63
CA ASP A 419 -18.58 15.62 5.55
C ASP A 419 -17.73 14.38 5.89
N GLU A 420 -16.82 14.54 6.86
CA GLU A 420 -15.92 13.48 7.33
C GLU A 420 -16.70 12.28 7.90
N ALA A 421 -17.79 12.53 8.63
CA ALA A 421 -18.62 11.49 9.22
C ALA A 421 -19.36 10.67 8.14
N GLY A 422 -19.77 11.31 7.05
CA GLY A 422 -20.28 10.64 5.86
C GLY A 422 -19.24 9.75 5.19
N PHE A 423 -18.01 10.24 5.03
CA PHE A 423 -16.91 9.47 4.45
C PHE A 423 -16.58 8.21 5.27
N GLU A 424 -16.47 8.33 6.60
CA GLU A 424 -16.16 7.18 7.46
C GLU A 424 -17.28 6.12 7.46
N ARG A 425 -18.55 6.53 7.35
CA ARG A 425 -19.67 5.58 7.21
C ARG A 425 -19.53 4.70 5.95
N GLU A 426 -19.13 5.29 4.83
CA GLU A 426 -18.92 4.54 3.58
C GLU A 426 -17.69 3.62 3.65
N MET A 427 -16.61 4.09 4.30
CA MET A 427 -15.41 3.28 4.58
C MET A 427 -15.73 2.05 5.44
N ASP A 428 -16.53 2.21 6.49
CA ASP A 428 -16.92 1.08 7.35
C ASP A 428 -17.83 0.09 6.62
N ALA A 429 -18.75 0.58 5.80
CA ALA A 429 -19.59 -0.27 4.94
C ALA A 429 -18.75 -1.07 3.91
N GLN A 430 -17.63 -0.51 3.43
CA GLN A 430 -16.68 -1.24 2.59
C GLN A 430 -15.93 -2.33 3.38
N ARG A 431 -15.45 -2.01 4.60
CA ARG A 431 -14.74 -2.97 5.47
C ARG A 431 -15.60 -4.17 5.84
N GLU A 432 -16.88 -3.97 6.14
CA GLU A 432 -17.82 -5.07 6.45
C GLU A 432 -18.06 -5.99 5.24
N ARG A 433 -18.21 -5.42 4.04
CA ARG A 433 -18.32 -6.19 2.78
C ARG A 433 -17.07 -7.03 2.51
N ALA A 434 -15.88 -6.54 2.86
CA ALA A 434 -14.64 -7.31 2.71
C ALA A 434 -14.51 -8.45 3.74
N ARG A 435 -14.93 -8.22 5.01
CA ARG A 435 -14.88 -9.24 6.08
C ARG A 435 -15.84 -10.40 5.87
N SER A 436 -17.01 -10.16 5.30
CA SER A 436 -18.02 -11.19 5.01
C SER A 436 -17.62 -12.17 3.89
N ALA A 437 -16.53 -11.90 3.16
CA ALA A 437 -16.02 -12.76 2.09
C ALA A 437 -14.98 -13.81 2.55
N SER A 438 -14.56 -13.81 3.82
CA SER A 438 -13.55 -14.73 4.35
C SER A 438 -14.12 -15.60 5.48
N ALA A 439 -14.75 -16.73 5.12
CA ALA A 439 -15.34 -17.64 6.08
C ALA A 439 -15.17 -19.12 5.68
N PHE A 440 -14.11 -19.75 6.19
CA PHE A 440 -13.95 -21.20 6.40
C PHE A 440 -12.98 -21.33 7.59
N GLY A 441 -13.17 -22.11 8.66
CA GLY A 441 -14.19 -23.07 9.08
C GLY A 441 -13.56 -23.92 10.20
N MET A 442 -13.61 -23.43 11.44
CA MET A 442 -12.93 -23.92 12.66
C MET A 442 -11.38 -23.95 12.65
N ASP A 443 -10.78 -22.96 13.32
CA ASP A 443 -9.34 -22.90 13.60
C ASP A 443 -8.99 -23.72 14.84
N TYR A 444 -8.56 -24.97 14.65
CA TYR A 444 -8.12 -25.85 15.73
C TYR A 444 -6.92 -25.30 16.52
N ASN A 445 -6.09 -24.41 15.93
CA ASN A 445 -4.98 -23.78 16.66
C ASN A 445 -5.48 -22.86 17.78
N SER A 446 -6.69 -22.32 17.65
CA SER A 446 -7.30 -21.48 18.69
C SER A 446 -7.94 -22.28 19.84
N LEU A 447 -8.29 -23.54 19.59
CA LEU A 447 -9.07 -24.39 20.51
C LEU A 447 -8.19 -25.41 21.27
N VAL A 448 -7.10 -25.88 20.66
CA VAL A 448 -6.24 -26.94 21.20
C VAL A 448 -5.04 -26.32 21.93
N LYS A 449 -5.05 -26.32 23.27
CA LYS A 449 -3.89 -25.94 24.10
C LYS A 449 -3.18 -27.19 24.61
N VAL A 450 -1.92 -27.37 24.21
CA VAL A 450 -1.05 -28.46 24.66
C VAL A 450 0.19 -27.83 25.30
N ASP A 451 0.41 -28.14 26.58
CA ASP A 451 1.56 -27.61 27.35
C ASP A 451 2.86 -28.39 27.13
N SER A 452 2.85 -29.43 26.29
CA SER A 452 3.99 -30.28 25.96
C SER A 452 4.58 -29.94 24.59
N ALA A 453 5.91 -29.90 24.49
CA ALA A 453 6.60 -29.71 23.21
C ALA A 453 6.83 -31.04 22.49
N THR A 454 6.70 -31.04 21.16
CA THR A 454 7.05 -32.18 20.30
C THR A 454 8.49 -32.04 19.81
N GLU A 455 9.29 -33.11 19.94
CA GLU A 455 10.61 -33.20 19.33
C GLU A 455 10.48 -33.45 17.81
N PHE A 456 11.06 -32.57 17.00
CA PHE A 456 10.98 -32.67 15.55
C PHE A 456 12.19 -33.45 14.97
N LEU A 457 11.91 -34.55 14.27
CA LEU A 457 12.90 -35.47 13.71
C LEU A 457 13.06 -35.33 12.18
N GLY A 458 12.21 -34.53 11.54
CA GLY A 458 12.06 -34.48 10.08
C GLY A 458 13.23 -33.87 9.31
N TYR A 459 14.21 -33.29 9.99
CA TYR A 459 15.45 -32.84 9.34
C TYR A 459 16.33 -34.01 8.88
N GLU A 460 16.23 -35.16 9.55
CA GLU A 460 17.11 -36.30 9.30
C GLU A 460 16.39 -37.45 8.58
N ALA A 461 15.10 -37.65 8.84
CA ALA A 461 14.34 -38.79 8.34
C ALA A 461 12.85 -38.48 8.12
N THR A 462 12.25 -39.16 7.14
CA THR A 462 10.80 -39.16 6.85
C THR A 462 10.02 -40.24 7.60
N GLU A 463 10.73 -41.10 8.33
CA GLU A 463 10.17 -42.18 9.15
C GLU A 463 10.70 -42.07 10.57
N GLY A 464 9.86 -42.33 11.57
CA GLY A 464 10.22 -42.23 12.98
C GLY A 464 9.26 -42.98 13.90
N GLN A 465 9.65 -43.13 15.16
CA GLN A 465 8.78 -43.70 16.19
C GLN A 465 8.45 -42.63 17.22
N GLY A 466 7.20 -42.61 17.68
CA GLY A 466 6.73 -41.71 18.72
C GLY A 466 5.66 -42.35 19.59
N LYS A 467 5.15 -41.59 20.55
CA LYS A 467 4.09 -41.98 21.46
C LYS A 467 2.98 -40.95 21.42
N ILE A 468 1.73 -41.41 21.35
CA ILE A 468 0.56 -40.53 21.40
C ILE A 468 0.48 -39.91 22.79
N ILE A 469 0.55 -38.58 22.87
CA ILE A 469 0.44 -37.83 24.13
C ILE A 469 -0.93 -37.16 24.29
N ALA A 470 -1.61 -36.87 23.19
CA ALA A 470 -2.98 -36.34 23.22
C ALA A 470 -3.73 -36.70 21.93
N LEU A 471 -5.06 -36.81 22.06
CA LEU A 471 -5.99 -36.99 20.96
C LEU A 471 -7.12 -35.97 21.11
N TYR A 472 -7.57 -35.40 19.99
CA TYR A 472 -8.71 -34.47 19.97
C TYR A 472 -9.71 -34.85 18.89
N LYS A 473 -11.00 -34.68 19.20
CA LYS A 473 -12.12 -34.81 18.27
C LYS A 473 -13.00 -33.58 18.42
N ASP A 474 -13.29 -32.88 17.31
CA ASP A 474 -14.09 -31.65 17.31
C ASP A 474 -13.59 -30.59 18.31
N GLY A 475 -12.26 -30.51 18.51
CA GLY A 475 -11.58 -29.57 19.41
C GLY A 475 -11.56 -30.00 20.88
N GLN A 476 -12.18 -31.13 21.23
CA GLN A 476 -12.23 -31.65 22.60
C GLN A 476 -11.25 -32.82 22.79
N ALA A 477 -10.59 -32.86 23.94
CA ALA A 477 -9.69 -33.95 24.29
C ALA A 477 -10.47 -35.26 24.48
N VAL A 478 -9.97 -36.35 23.90
CA VAL A 478 -10.55 -37.69 23.98
C VAL A 478 -9.48 -38.72 24.31
N ASP A 479 -9.84 -39.83 24.95
CA ASP A 479 -8.88 -40.91 25.28
C ASP A 479 -8.57 -41.82 24.08
N GLN A 480 -9.46 -41.86 23.09
CA GLN A 480 -9.38 -42.75 21.93
C GLN A 480 -10.03 -42.11 20.69
N LEU A 481 -9.48 -42.41 19.51
CA LEU A 481 -10.12 -42.19 18.21
C LEU A 481 -10.35 -43.54 17.53
N GLY A 482 -11.59 -43.80 17.09
CA GLY A 482 -12.00 -45.03 16.40
C GLY A 482 -12.04 -44.89 14.87
N GLU A 483 -12.18 -46.01 14.18
CA GLU A 483 -12.25 -46.08 12.71
C GLU A 483 -13.31 -45.14 12.12
N GLY A 484 -12.91 -44.40 11.07
CA GLY A 484 -13.73 -43.39 10.40
C GLY A 484 -13.80 -42.03 11.10
N GLU A 485 -13.29 -41.91 12.34
CA GLU A 485 -13.30 -40.65 13.07
C GLU A 485 -12.19 -39.71 12.59
N GLN A 486 -12.55 -38.44 12.41
CA GLN A 486 -11.61 -37.35 12.16
C GLN A 486 -11.16 -36.74 13.48
N GLY A 487 -9.90 -36.34 13.55
CA GLY A 487 -9.34 -35.76 14.77
C GLY A 487 -7.91 -35.26 14.61
N VAL A 488 -7.34 -34.88 15.75
CA VAL A 488 -5.95 -34.43 15.87
C VAL A 488 -5.20 -35.41 16.75
N VAL A 489 -4.03 -35.84 16.28
CA VAL A 489 -3.09 -36.68 17.04
C VAL A 489 -1.86 -35.84 17.39
N VAL A 490 -1.44 -35.86 18.66
CA VAL A 490 -0.22 -35.19 19.11
C VAL A 490 0.76 -36.26 19.61
N LEU A 491 2.01 -36.16 19.13
CA LEU A 491 3.10 -37.08 19.48
C LEU A 491 4.16 -36.38 20.34
N ASP A 492 4.88 -37.16 21.15
CA ASP A 492 6.08 -36.69 21.87
C ASP A 492 7.23 -36.32 20.90
N ARG A 493 7.37 -37.07 19.81
CA ARG A 493 8.31 -36.83 18.72
C ARG A 493 7.73 -37.23 17.36
N THR A 494 8.09 -36.53 16.28
CA THR A 494 7.54 -36.80 14.94
C THR A 494 8.49 -36.38 13.81
N PRO A 495 8.54 -37.12 12.67
CA PRO A 495 9.19 -36.67 11.45
C PRO A 495 8.35 -35.66 10.64
N PHE A 496 7.06 -35.47 10.96
CA PHE A 496 6.17 -34.59 10.21
C PHE A 496 6.50 -33.11 10.48
N TYR A 497 6.82 -32.37 9.43
CA TYR A 497 6.96 -30.91 9.50
C TYR A 497 5.59 -30.27 9.67
N ALA A 498 5.48 -29.38 10.64
CA ALA A 498 4.28 -28.58 10.84
C ALA A 498 4.36 -27.28 10.02
N GLU A 499 3.25 -26.89 9.40
CA GLU A 499 3.15 -25.67 8.58
C GLU A 499 3.77 -24.46 9.28
N SER A 500 4.81 -23.89 8.65
CA SER A 500 5.57 -22.75 9.18
C SER A 500 6.52 -22.19 8.12
N GLY A 501 6.83 -20.89 8.21
CA GLY A 501 7.78 -20.22 7.30
C GLY A 501 7.34 -20.20 5.83
N GLY A 502 6.05 -20.40 5.56
CA GLY A 502 5.49 -20.54 4.22
C GLY A 502 5.52 -21.97 3.65
N GLN A 503 6.21 -22.91 4.28
CA GLN A 503 6.15 -24.33 3.91
C GLN A 503 4.88 -24.97 4.50
N VAL A 504 4.11 -25.68 3.67
CA VAL A 504 2.92 -26.42 4.09
C VAL A 504 3.26 -27.62 4.98
N GLY A 505 2.28 -28.03 5.81
CA GLY A 505 2.40 -29.18 6.69
C GLY A 505 2.59 -30.49 5.93
N ASP A 506 3.36 -31.40 6.52
CA ASP A 506 3.56 -32.73 5.95
C ASP A 506 2.30 -33.60 6.03
N THR A 507 2.19 -34.53 5.09
CA THR A 507 1.13 -35.54 5.00
C THR A 507 1.72 -36.94 5.00
N GLY A 508 0.90 -37.95 5.29
CA GLY A 508 1.38 -39.32 5.43
C GLY A 508 0.46 -40.15 6.31
N TYR A 509 1.03 -41.03 7.14
CA TYR A 509 0.24 -41.82 8.08
C TYR A 509 0.98 -42.15 9.37
N LEU A 510 0.20 -42.41 10.41
CA LEU A 510 0.64 -42.97 11.69
C LEU A 510 0.12 -44.41 11.82
N GLN A 511 0.99 -45.33 12.23
CA GLN A 511 0.68 -46.75 12.39
C GLN A 511 0.87 -47.16 13.86
N ALA A 512 -0.19 -47.69 14.48
CA ALA A 512 -0.19 -48.20 15.86
C ALA A 512 -0.61 -49.68 15.87
N GLY A 513 0.35 -50.59 15.70
CA GLY A 513 0.02 -52.01 15.52
C GLY A 513 -0.81 -52.23 14.24
N ALA A 514 -2.07 -52.64 14.37
CA ALA A 514 -3.01 -52.80 13.25
C ALA A 514 -3.82 -51.53 12.91
N ALA A 515 -3.78 -50.52 13.78
CA ALA A 515 -4.51 -49.27 13.57
C ALA A 515 -3.71 -48.29 12.71
N ARG A 516 -4.38 -47.61 11.79
CA ARG A 516 -3.79 -46.63 10.86
C ARG A 516 -4.56 -45.32 10.90
N PHE A 517 -3.84 -44.22 10.97
CA PHE A 517 -4.37 -42.86 10.88
C PHE A 517 -3.73 -42.13 9.72
N ASP A 518 -4.54 -41.71 8.74
CA ASP A 518 -4.06 -40.96 7.58
C ASP A 518 -3.98 -39.47 7.92
N VAL A 519 -2.75 -38.96 7.98
CA VAL A 519 -2.44 -37.56 8.26
C VAL A 519 -2.60 -36.78 6.95
N ARG A 520 -3.53 -35.82 6.96
CA ARG A 520 -3.85 -34.96 5.82
C ARG A 520 -3.19 -33.59 5.88
N ASP A 521 -2.81 -33.17 7.08
CA ASP A 521 -2.12 -31.91 7.33
C ASP A 521 -1.42 -31.95 8.71
N THR A 522 -0.36 -31.18 8.87
CA THR A 522 0.36 -31.04 10.13
C THR A 522 0.55 -29.56 10.44
N THR A 523 0.08 -29.11 11.60
CA THR A 523 0.17 -27.70 12.03
C THR A 523 0.85 -27.61 13.40
N LYS A 524 1.14 -26.40 13.87
CA LYS A 524 1.83 -26.17 15.14
C LYS A 524 1.06 -25.20 16.02
N THR A 525 0.91 -25.54 17.30
CA THR A 525 0.44 -24.61 18.33
C THR A 525 1.39 -24.65 19.52
N GLY A 526 2.00 -23.51 19.86
CA GLY A 526 3.08 -23.46 20.85
C GLY A 526 4.25 -24.34 20.44
N GLY A 527 4.64 -25.29 21.30
CA GLY A 527 5.67 -26.29 21.00
C GLY A 527 5.14 -27.61 20.41
N ALA A 528 3.82 -27.80 20.32
CA ALA A 528 3.21 -29.08 19.94
C ALA A 528 2.90 -29.14 18.43
N PHE A 529 3.12 -30.31 17.84
CA PHE A 529 2.80 -30.60 16.45
C PHE A 529 1.49 -31.38 16.38
N LEU A 530 0.53 -30.82 15.64
CA LEU A 530 -0.85 -31.30 15.53
C LEU A 530 -1.01 -32.03 14.19
N HIS A 531 -1.20 -33.35 14.23
CA HIS A 531 -1.41 -34.17 13.03
C HIS A 531 -2.92 -34.30 12.78
N HIS A 532 -3.42 -33.62 11.76
CA HIS A 532 -4.83 -33.60 11.39
C HIS A 532 -5.15 -34.72 10.42
N GLY A 533 -6.20 -35.49 10.66
CA GLY A 533 -6.45 -36.66 9.83
C GLY A 533 -7.69 -37.46 10.21
N VAL A 534 -7.72 -38.68 9.69
CA VAL A 534 -8.80 -39.65 9.90
C VAL A 534 -8.23 -41.02 10.26
N VAL A 535 -8.86 -41.71 11.20
CA VAL A 535 -8.52 -43.12 11.48
C VAL A 535 -9.04 -43.97 10.31
N ALA A 536 -8.12 -44.47 9.48
CA ALA A 536 -8.44 -45.30 8.33
C ALA A 536 -8.83 -46.73 8.74
N SER A 537 -8.22 -47.26 9.81
CA SER A 537 -8.55 -48.58 10.36
C SER A 537 -8.19 -48.69 11.83
N GLY A 538 -8.96 -49.47 12.59
CA GLY A 538 -8.67 -49.75 14.00
C GLY A 538 -8.98 -48.57 14.93
N ALA A 539 -8.19 -48.41 16.00
CA ALA A 539 -8.37 -47.30 16.94
C ALA A 539 -7.04 -46.86 17.58
N LEU A 540 -6.88 -45.55 17.75
CA LEU A 540 -5.74 -44.93 18.42
C LEU A 540 -6.08 -44.58 19.86
N VAL A 541 -5.22 -44.93 20.80
CA VAL A 541 -5.40 -44.65 22.24
C VAL A 541 -4.21 -43.86 22.76
N ILE A 542 -4.46 -42.88 23.64
CA ILE A 542 -3.39 -42.13 24.30
C ILE A 542 -2.38 -43.09 24.96
N GLY A 543 -1.09 -42.80 24.77
CA GLY A 543 0.02 -43.58 25.28
C GLY A 543 0.48 -44.73 24.38
N SER A 544 -0.21 -44.99 23.27
CA SER A 544 0.22 -46.03 22.31
C SER A 544 1.51 -45.62 21.59
N PRO A 545 2.46 -46.56 21.39
CA PRO A 545 3.57 -46.34 20.47
C PRO A 545 3.05 -46.31 19.03
N VAL A 546 3.60 -45.39 18.23
CA VAL A 546 3.26 -45.22 16.82
C VAL A 546 4.51 -45.14 15.96
N GLU A 547 4.44 -45.73 14.78
CA GLU A 547 5.36 -45.49 13.68
C GLU A 547 4.76 -44.36 12.84
N ALA A 548 5.51 -43.28 12.68
CA ALA A 548 5.11 -42.09 11.94
C ALA A 548 5.86 -42.08 10.61
N LYS A 549 5.12 -42.01 9.49
CA LYS A 549 5.68 -42.05 8.14
C LYS A 549 5.12 -40.92 7.27
N VAL A 550 6.00 -40.00 6.91
CA VAL A 550 5.73 -38.90 5.98
C VAL A 550 5.71 -39.43 4.55
N ASP A 551 4.88 -38.85 3.70
CA ASP A 551 4.97 -39.02 2.25
C ASP A 551 6.27 -38.36 1.74
N ALA A 552 7.31 -39.19 1.59
CA ALA A 552 8.65 -38.74 1.28
C ALA A 552 8.75 -38.04 -0.09
N ASP A 553 7.95 -38.45 -1.08
CA ASP A 553 7.98 -37.85 -2.42
C ASP A 553 7.37 -36.45 -2.38
N VAL A 554 6.27 -36.29 -1.63
CA VAL A 554 5.62 -34.98 -1.41
C VAL A 554 6.55 -34.05 -0.64
N GLN A 555 7.12 -34.49 0.48
CA GLN A 555 8.05 -33.67 1.27
C GLN A 555 9.30 -33.29 0.46
N HIS A 556 9.83 -34.23 -0.34
CA HIS A 556 10.97 -33.95 -1.20
C HIS A 556 10.65 -32.85 -2.21
N ALA A 557 9.55 -32.95 -2.95
CA ALA A 557 9.12 -31.92 -3.90
C ALA A 557 8.91 -30.56 -3.21
N THR A 558 8.30 -30.53 -2.02
CA THR A 558 8.15 -29.32 -1.20
C THR A 558 9.51 -28.73 -0.83
N SER A 559 10.49 -29.57 -0.44
CA SER A 559 11.84 -29.13 -0.08
C SER A 559 12.60 -28.50 -1.25
N LEU A 560 12.39 -28.99 -2.48
CA LEU A 560 12.97 -28.43 -3.70
C LEU A 560 12.41 -27.03 -3.98
N ASN A 561 11.08 -26.89 -3.88
CA ASN A 561 10.41 -25.61 -4.00
C ASN A 561 10.86 -24.64 -2.89
N HIS A 562 11.04 -25.12 -1.66
CA HIS A 562 11.51 -24.29 -0.54
C HIS A 562 12.92 -23.77 -0.80
N SER A 563 13.86 -24.64 -1.17
CA SER A 563 15.22 -24.24 -1.51
C SER A 563 15.27 -23.26 -2.68
N ALA A 564 14.42 -23.43 -3.69
CA ALA A 564 14.33 -22.50 -4.81
C ALA A 564 13.78 -21.13 -4.40
N THR A 565 12.89 -21.05 -3.40
CA THR A 565 12.38 -19.77 -2.87
C THR A 565 13.51 -18.88 -2.35
N HIS A 566 14.46 -19.43 -1.61
CA HIS A 566 15.61 -18.67 -1.08
C HIS A 566 16.56 -18.21 -2.19
N LEU A 567 16.86 -19.08 -3.17
CA LEU A 567 17.66 -18.68 -4.34
C LEU A 567 16.96 -17.58 -5.16
N LEU A 568 15.64 -17.66 -5.30
CA LEU A 568 14.83 -16.63 -5.95
C LEU A 568 14.84 -15.31 -5.17
N HIS A 569 14.75 -15.37 -3.84
CA HIS A 569 14.77 -14.18 -2.99
C HIS A 569 16.07 -13.39 -3.17
N GLU A 570 17.21 -14.06 -3.11
CA GLU A 570 18.50 -13.41 -3.36
C GLU A 570 18.61 -12.90 -4.81
N ALA A 571 18.18 -13.68 -5.80
CA ALA A 571 18.18 -13.23 -7.20
C ALA A 571 17.34 -11.95 -7.39
N LEU A 572 16.18 -11.85 -6.71
CA LEU A 572 15.36 -10.65 -6.72
C LEU A 572 16.09 -9.44 -6.14
N ARG A 573 16.83 -9.61 -5.04
CA ARG A 573 17.62 -8.53 -4.44
C ARG A 573 18.73 -8.05 -5.37
N GLN A 574 19.42 -8.96 -6.06
CA GLN A 574 20.47 -8.60 -7.01
C GLN A 574 19.93 -7.89 -8.26
N VAL A 575 18.76 -8.30 -8.78
CA VAL A 575 18.20 -7.75 -10.03
C VAL A 575 17.39 -6.49 -9.79
N LEU A 576 16.62 -6.42 -8.69
CA LEU A 576 15.69 -5.32 -8.42
C LEU A 576 16.22 -4.33 -7.39
N GLY A 577 16.99 -4.80 -6.41
CA GLY A 577 17.60 -4.01 -5.32
C GLY A 577 17.32 -4.58 -3.93
N GLU A 578 18.09 -4.13 -2.93
CA GLU A 578 18.04 -4.62 -1.54
C GLU A 578 16.73 -4.30 -0.80
N HIS A 579 15.88 -3.42 -1.36
CA HIS A 579 14.55 -3.09 -0.84
C HIS A 579 13.53 -4.22 -1.00
N VAL A 580 13.85 -5.25 -1.79
CA VAL A 580 13.05 -6.46 -1.88
C VAL A 580 13.06 -7.17 -0.53
N GLN A 581 11.87 -7.28 0.06
CA GLN A 581 11.59 -7.99 1.30
C GLN A 581 10.40 -8.91 1.08
N GLN A 582 10.45 -10.11 1.66
CA GLN A 582 9.30 -11.02 1.69
C GLN A 582 8.10 -10.37 2.40
N LYS A 583 6.93 -10.45 1.75
CA LYS A 583 5.62 -10.05 2.28
C LYS A 583 4.64 -11.23 2.40
N GLY A 584 4.98 -12.37 1.82
CA GLY A 584 4.23 -13.61 1.92
C GLY A 584 4.94 -14.75 1.20
N SER A 585 4.74 -15.98 1.65
CA SER A 585 5.30 -17.17 1.02
C SER A 585 4.30 -18.31 1.11
N LEU A 586 4.25 -19.17 0.09
CA LEU A 586 3.61 -20.47 0.11
C LEU A 586 4.48 -21.44 -0.67
N VAL A 587 4.78 -22.58 -0.08
CA VAL A 587 5.62 -23.62 -0.64
C VAL A 587 4.94 -24.96 -0.39
N ASP A 588 4.47 -25.58 -1.47
CA ASP A 588 3.90 -26.92 -1.47
C ASP A 588 4.64 -27.82 -2.48
N SER A 589 4.20 -29.06 -2.65
CA SER A 589 4.83 -30.02 -3.54
C SER A 589 4.60 -29.73 -5.03
N GLN A 590 3.63 -28.88 -5.37
CA GLN A 590 3.26 -28.54 -6.74
C GLN A 590 3.95 -27.26 -7.21
N ARG A 591 4.13 -26.27 -6.32
CA ARG A 591 4.69 -24.95 -6.65
C ARG A 591 5.22 -24.19 -5.44
N LEU A 592 5.93 -23.11 -5.73
CA LEU A 592 6.19 -22.02 -4.79
C LEU A 592 5.52 -20.73 -5.26
N ARG A 593 5.16 -19.89 -4.27
CA ARG A 593 4.61 -18.56 -4.43
C ARG A 593 5.35 -17.62 -3.49
N PHE A 594 5.97 -16.60 -4.04
CA PHE A 594 6.76 -15.63 -3.29
C PHE A 594 6.23 -14.21 -3.53
N ASP A 595 5.76 -13.59 -2.45
CA ASP A 595 5.26 -12.21 -2.44
C ASP A 595 6.32 -11.29 -1.86
N PHE A 596 6.62 -10.20 -2.54
CA PHE A 596 7.72 -9.31 -2.17
C PHE A 596 7.42 -7.83 -2.39
N SER A 597 8.09 -6.97 -1.62
CA SER A 597 8.00 -5.51 -1.78
C SER A 597 8.68 -5.07 -3.08
N HIS A 598 7.88 -4.56 -4.01
CA HIS A 598 8.37 -3.92 -5.22
C HIS A 598 7.28 -3.03 -5.81
N PHE A 599 7.65 -1.80 -6.19
CA PHE A 599 6.69 -0.74 -6.56
C PHE A 599 6.28 -0.76 -8.03
N GLU A 600 7.03 -1.45 -8.91
CA GLU A 600 6.73 -1.55 -10.35
C GLU A 600 6.57 -3.00 -10.80
N ALA A 601 6.15 -3.19 -12.05
CA ALA A 601 6.08 -4.52 -12.65
C ALA A 601 7.49 -5.01 -13.03
N VAL A 602 7.79 -6.29 -12.73
CA VAL A 602 9.08 -6.88 -13.11
C VAL A 602 9.10 -7.02 -14.63
N LYS A 603 10.09 -6.42 -15.28
CA LYS A 603 10.18 -6.39 -16.76
C LYS A 603 10.51 -7.79 -17.30
N PRO A 604 10.10 -8.12 -18.54
CA PRO A 604 10.38 -9.43 -19.14
C PRO A 604 11.87 -9.82 -19.11
N GLU A 605 12.76 -8.85 -19.31
CA GLU A 605 14.21 -9.05 -19.26
C GLU A 605 14.71 -9.34 -17.85
N GLN A 606 14.09 -8.72 -16.83
CA GLN A 606 14.38 -8.97 -15.43
C GLN A 606 13.86 -10.36 -15.00
N ILE A 607 12.64 -10.75 -15.40
CA ILE A 607 12.10 -12.09 -15.16
C ILE A 607 13.06 -13.15 -15.71
N LYS A 608 13.53 -12.96 -16.95
CA LYS A 608 14.51 -13.85 -17.56
C LYS A 608 15.82 -13.90 -16.76
N ALA A 609 16.33 -12.74 -16.34
CA ALA A 609 17.55 -12.68 -15.54
C ALA A 609 17.40 -13.43 -14.20
N LEU A 610 16.25 -13.32 -13.53
CA LEU A 610 15.96 -14.07 -12.30
C LEU A 610 16.03 -15.58 -12.54
N GLU A 611 15.33 -16.09 -13.57
CA GLU A 611 15.37 -17.50 -13.94
C GLU A 611 16.81 -17.96 -14.25
N ASP A 612 17.58 -17.15 -14.99
CA ASP A 612 18.96 -17.47 -15.37
C ASP A 612 19.90 -17.52 -14.16
N ILE A 613 19.73 -16.62 -13.19
CA ILE A 613 20.50 -16.58 -11.94
C ILE A 613 20.20 -17.82 -11.09
N VAL A 614 18.93 -18.09 -10.81
CA VAL A 614 18.54 -19.24 -9.98
C VAL A 614 19.02 -20.54 -10.61
N ASN A 615 18.75 -20.75 -11.90
CA ASN A 615 19.18 -21.97 -12.58
C ASN A 615 20.72 -22.08 -12.69
N ARG A 616 21.46 -20.96 -12.66
CA ARG A 616 22.92 -21.02 -12.57
C ARG A 616 23.39 -21.54 -11.22
N GLU A 617 22.78 -21.11 -10.12
CA GLU A 617 23.09 -21.64 -8.78
C GLU A 617 22.69 -23.11 -8.63
N VAL A 618 21.55 -23.50 -9.22
CA VAL A 618 21.15 -24.92 -9.32
C VAL A 618 22.23 -25.74 -10.04
N ARG A 619 22.74 -25.28 -11.19
CA ARG A 619 23.78 -25.98 -11.96
C ARG A 619 25.13 -26.09 -11.24
N LYS A 620 25.45 -25.18 -10.32
CA LYS A 620 26.68 -25.29 -9.51
C LYS A 620 26.64 -26.51 -8.58
N ASN A 621 25.44 -26.98 -8.23
CA ASN A 621 25.22 -28.14 -7.38
C ASN A 621 26.03 -28.07 -6.07
N THR A 622 26.03 -26.92 -5.41
CA THR A 622 26.72 -26.73 -4.12
C THR A 622 25.95 -27.45 -3.00
N ALA A 623 26.63 -27.76 -1.90
CA ALA A 623 25.96 -28.29 -0.72
C ALA A 623 25.04 -27.22 -0.11
N VAL A 624 23.92 -27.66 0.45
CA VAL A 624 23.07 -26.85 1.31
C VAL A 624 23.50 -27.12 2.75
N GLU A 625 23.88 -26.06 3.46
CA GLU A 625 24.44 -26.16 4.81
C GLU A 625 23.48 -25.53 5.82
N THR A 626 23.38 -26.15 6.99
CA THR A 626 22.54 -25.65 8.08
C THR A 626 23.27 -25.72 9.41
N GLU A 627 23.16 -24.67 10.21
CA GLU A 627 23.79 -24.59 11.53
C GLU A 627 22.85 -23.98 12.56
N LEU A 628 23.00 -24.40 13.82
CA LEU A 628 22.33 -23.77 14.97
C LEU A 628 23.32 -22.84 15.66
N THR A 629 22.96 -21.58 15.81
CA THR A 629 23.83 -20.56 16.42
C THR A 629 23.00 -19.45 17.08
N ASP A 630 23.64 -18.51 17.78
CA ASP A 630 22.98 -17.34 18.33
C ASP A 630 22.71 -16.27 17.26
N ILE A 631 21.75 -15.38 17.54
CA ILE A 631 21.28 -14.37 16.56
C ILE A 631 22.38 -13.38 16.14
N GLU A 632 23.32 -13.05 17.03
CA GLU A 632 24.38 -12.08 16.73
C GLU A 632 25.44 -12.71 15.82
N THR A 633 25.81 -13.97 16.08
CA THR A 633 26.66 -14.75 15.18
C THR A 633 26.02 -14.93 13.80
N ALA A 634 24.71 -15.20 13.74
CA ALA A 634 23.99 -15.32 12.47
C ALA A 634 24.03 -14.01 11.66
N LYS A 635 23.73 -12.87 12.29
CA LYS A 635 23.82 -11.54 11.64
C LYS A 635 25.22 -11.24 11.14
N ALA A 636 26.26 -11.59 11.90
CA ALA A 636 27.66 -11.38 11.51
C ALA A 636 28.06 -12.18 10.27
N LYS A 637 27.40 -13.31 10.01
CA LYS A 637 27.57 -14.12 8.78
C LYS A 637 26.77 -13.58 7.58
N GLY A 638 26.06 -12.47 7.75
CA GLY A 638 25.18 -11.92 6.72
C GLY A 638 23.83 -12.64 6.63
N ALA A 639 23.46 -13.46 7.63
CA ALA A 639 22.17 -14.14 7.62
C ALA A 639 21.04 -13.12 7.65
N MET A 640 20.22 -13.15 6.60
CA MET A 640 19.02 -12.33 6.55
C MET A 640 17.97 -12.89 7.51
N ALA A 641 17.49 -12.04 8.40
CA ALA A 641 16.31 -12.33 9.19
C ALA A 641 15.05 -12.05 8.35
N LEU A 642 14.12 -12.99 8.31
CA LEU A 642 12.79 -12.76 7.74
C LEU A 642 12.03 -11.74 8.61
N PHE A 643 11.43 -10.75 7.95
CA PHE A 643 10.74 -9.63 8.59
C PHE A 643 9.49 -10.13 9.34
N GLY A 644 9.38 -9.79 10.64
CA GLY A 644 8.19 -10.06 11.45
C GLY A 644 8.24 -11.35 12.30
N GLU A 645 9.28 -12.17 12.19
CA GLU A 645 9.43 -13.37 13.02
C GLU A 645 10.20 -13.10 14.32
N LYS A 646 9.74 -13.70 15.43
CA LYS A 646 10.46 -13.72 16.70
C LYS A 646 11.38 -14.92 16.72
N TYR A 647 12.67 -14.65 16.76
CA TYR A 647 13.71 -15.67 16.91
C TYR A 647 13.97 -15.92 18.40
N GLY A 648 14.16 -17.19 18.76
CA GLY A 648 14.65 -17.54 20.09
C GLY A 648 16.15 -17.26 20.24
N ASP A 649 16.71 -17.56 21.41
CA ASP A 649 18.14 -17.39 21.70
C ASP A 649 19.05 -18.23 20.79
N THR A 650 18.49 -19.27 20.16
CA THR A 650 19.15 -20.10 19.15
C THR A 650 18.33 -20.08 17.86
N VAL A 651 19.00 -19.81 16.75
CA VAL A 651 18.44 -19.75 15.40
C VAL A 651 19.08 -20.77 14.48
N ARG A 652 18.32 -21.22 13.48
CA ARG A 652 18.81 -22.09 12.42
C ARG A 652 19.15 -21.26 11.19
N VAL A 653 20.43 -21.21 10.84
CA VAL A 653 20.94 -20.53 9.65
C VAL A 653 21.00 -21.54 8.51
N LEU A 654 20.49 -21.17 7.35
CA LEU A 654 20.54 -21.90 6.09
C LEU A 654 21.48 -21.16 5.13
N SER A 655 22.43 -21.88 4.54
CA SER A 655 23.32 -21.36 3.50
C SER A 655 23.20 -22.18 2.22
N MET A 656 23.03 -21.51 1.08
CA MET A 656 22.90 -22.13 -0.24
C MET A 656 23.70 -21.37 -1.31
N GLY A 657 24.23 -22.11 -2.28
CA GLY A 657 25.09 -21.53 -3.32
C GLY A 657 26.49 -21.15 -2.82
N GLY A 658 26.94 -21.71 -1.69
CA GLY A 658 28.03 -21.13 -0.89
C GLY A 658 27.45 -20.05 0.00
N ASP A 659 27.93 -18.82 -0.14
CA ASP A 659 27.40 -17.63 0.56
C ASP A 659 26.44 -16.83 -0.32
N PHE A 660 25.83 -17.45 -1.35
CA PHE A 660 24.91 -16.73 -2.25
C PHE A 660 23.64 -16.33 -1.51
N SER A 661 22.95 -17.29 -0.88
CA SER A 661 21.80 -17.02 -0.01
C SER A 661 22.10 -17.56 1.38
N VAL A 662 22.03 -16.69 2.39
CA VAL A 662 22.23 -17.00 3.81
C VAL A 662 21.04 -16.42 4.59
N GLU A 663 20.19 -17.28 5.14
CA GLU A 663 18.89 -16.89 5.70
C GLU A 663 18.59 -17.65 6.99
N LEU A 664 17.80 -17.05 7.88
CA LEU A 664 17.23 -17.78 9.02
C LEU A 664 16.02 -18.59 8.54
N CYS A 665 16.10 -19.92 8.58
CA CYS A 665 15.01 -20.77 8.12
C CYS A 665 14.90 -22.10 8.90
N GLY A 666 13.70 -22.36 9.43
CA GLY A 666 13.34 -23.60 10.10
C GLY A 666 12.83 -24.71 9.17
N GLY A 667 12.72 -24.44 7.86
CA GLY A 667 12.14 -25.37 6.90
C GLY A 667 13.01 -26.57 6.53
N ILE A 668 12.41 -27.49 5.78
CA ILE A 668 13.10 -28.61 5.13
C ILE A 668 13.58 -28.16 3.74
N HIS A 669 14.82 -28.50 3.42
CA HIS A 669 15.49 -28.07 2.20
C HIS A 669 16.13 -29.24 1.45
N ALA A 670 16.41 -29.02 0.18
CA ALA A 670 17.26 -29.90 -0.63
C ALA A 670 18.64 -30.09 0.04
N LYS A 671 19.32 -31.21 -0.27
CA LYS A 671 20.68 -31.47 0.24
C LYS A 671 21.73 -30.72 -0.57
N ARG A 672 21.46 -30.52 -1.87
CA ARG A 672 22.30 -29.75 -2.78
C ARG A 672 21.44 -28.88 -3.68
N THR A 673 21.98 -27.76 -4.15
CA THR A 673 21.25 -26.89 -5.08
C THR A 673 20.90 -27.60 -6.40
N GLY A 674 21.67 -28.61 -6.80
CA GLY A 674 21.41 -29.40 -8.01
C GLY A 674 20.20 -30.32 -7.89
N ASP A 675 19.75 -30.67 -6.68
CA ASP A 675 18.57 -31.51 -6.47
C ASP A 675 17.28 -30.80 -6.94
N ILE A 676 17.28 -29.46 -6.95
CA ILE A 676 16.19 -28.62 -7.50
C ILE A 676 15.96 -28.92 -8.99
N SER A 677 17.00 -29.38 -9.69
CA SER A 677 17.03 -29.73 -11.11
C SER A 677 16.78 -28.56 -12.06
N LEU A 678 15.56 -28.05 -12.11
CA LEU A 678 15.12 -26.96 -12.97
C LEU A 678 14.21 -26.05 -12.17
N PHE A 679 14.39 -24.74 -12.29
CA PHE A 679 13.49 -23.71 -11.76
C PHE A 679 12.83 -22.96 -12.92
N LYS A 680 11.51 -22.79 -12.86
CA LYS A 680 10.74 -22.07 -13.88
C LYS A 680 9.68 -21.16 -13.26
N ILE A 681 9.74 -19.87 -13.58
CA ILE A 681 8.70 -18.90 -13.25
C ILE A 681 7.51 -19.13 -14.19
N ILE A 682 6.32 -19.29 -13.61
CA ILE A 682 5.06 -19.53 -14.33
C ILE A 682 4.25 -18.24 -14.46
N SER A 683 4.32 -17.35 -13.47
CA SER A 683 3.56 -16.11 -13.46
C SER A 683 4.24 -15.04 -12.63
N GLU A 684 3.98 -13.78 -12.99
CA GLU A 684 4.40 -12.60 -12.25
C GLU A 684 3.25 -11.59 -12.29
N GLY A 685 2.94 -10.96 -11.15
CA GLY A 685 1.78 -10.06 -11.05
C GLY A 685 1.74 -9.22 -9.78
N GLY A 686 0.90 -8.18 -9.78
CA GLY A 686 0.65 -7.34 -8.61
C GLY A 686 -0.47 -7.92 -7.76
N VAL A 687 -0.25 -8.03 -6.45
CA VAL A 687 -1.26 -8.51 -5.48
C VAL A 687 -1.88 -7.34 -4.72
N ALA A 688 -1.05 -6.37 -4.37
CA ALA A 688 -1.44 -5.12 -3.73
C ALA A 688 -0.50 -4.01 -4.20
N SER A 689 -0.84 -2.76 -3.90
CA SER A 689 0.06 -1.64 -4.20
C SER A 689 1.40 -1.82 -3.48
N GLY A 690 2.50 -1.84 -4.24
CA GLY A 690 3.85 -2.04 -3.70
C GLY A 690 4.21 -3.50 -3.39
N VAL A 691 3.35 -4.47 -3.74
CA VAL A 691 3.58 -5.91 -3.52
C VAL A 691 3.41 -6.68 -4.82
N ARG A 692 4.46 -7.39 -5.22
CA ARG A 692 4.48 -8.28 -6.39
C ARG A 692 4.51 -9.74 -5.94
N ARG A 693 4.03 -10.63 -6.80
CA ARG A 693 4.03 -12.07 -6.63
C ARG A 693 4.73 -12.73 -7.81
N ILE A 694 5.61 -13.66 -7.50
CA ILE A 694 6.12 -14.65 -8.45
C ILE A 694 5.59 -16.01 -8.04
N GLU A 695 5.03 -16.75 -8.99
CA GLU A 695 4.79 -18.18 -8.83
C GLU A 695 5.79 -18.93 -9.71
N ALA A 696 6.34 -20.01 -9.18
CA ALA A 696 7.32 -20.83 -9.88
C ALA A 696 7.16 -22.31 -9.52
N VAL A 697 7.76 -23.16 -10.34
CA VAL A 697 7.78 -24.61 -10.17
C VAL A 697 9.21 -25.12 -10.28
N THR A 698 9.49 -26.25 -9.63
CA THR A 698 10.79 -26.93 -9.70
C THR A 698 10.69 -28.38 -10.16
N GLY A 699 11.85 -29.02 -10.42
CA GLY A 699 11.95 -30.45 -10.64
C GLY A 699 11.01 -31.00 -11.73
N ALA A 700 10.29 -32.08 -11.39
CA ALA A 700 9.36 -32.75 -12.30
C ALA A 700 8.21 -31.85 -12.76
N ALA A 701 7.69 -30.98 -11.88
CA ALA A 701 6.63 -30.04 -12.22
C ALA A 701 7.09 -29.00 -13.25
N ALA A 702 8.33 -28.50 -13.13
CA ALA A 702 8.93 -27.61 -14.12
C ALA A 702 9.11 -28.28 -15.48
N LEU A 703 9.57 -29.54 -15.52
CA LEU A 703 9.66 -30.31 -16.75
C LEU A 703 8.29 -30.55 -17.39
N ALA A 704 7.28 -30.91 -16.60
CA ALA A 704 5.91 -31.10 -17.07
C ALA A 704 5.33 -29.81 -17.68
N TYR A 705 5.57 -28.65 -17.03
CA TYR A 705 5.17 -27.34 -17.53
C TYR A 705 5.80 -27.01 -18.90
N LEU A 706 7.11 -27.24 -19.05
CA LEU A 706 7.80 -27.01 -20.34
C LEU A 706 7.32 -27.96 -21.44
N ASN A 707 7.09 -29.24 -21.12
CA ASN A 707 6.58 -30.21 -22.08
C ASN A 707 5.15 -29.86 -22.54
N ALA A 708 4.29 -29.40 -21.63
CA ALA A 708 2.96 -28.94 -21.98
C ALA A 708 3.00 -27.72 -22.91
N ALA A 709 3.90 -26.75 -22.65
CA ALA A 709 4.09 -25.59 -23.52
C ALA A 709 4.60 -26.00 -24.93
N GLU A 710 5.51 -26.97 -25.02
CA GLU A 710 5.99 -27.49 -26.30
C GLU A 710 4.86 -28.16 -27.11
N GLU A 711 4.00 -28.95 -26.45
CA GLU A 711 2.88 -29.59 -27.15
C GLU A 711 1.84 -28.55 -27.61
N GLN A 712 1.57 -27.50 -26.83
CA GLN A 712 0.72 -26.38 -27.25
C GLN A 712 1.28 -25.66 -28.49
N VAL A 713 2.58 -25.39 -28.53
CA VAL A 713 3.25 -24.76 -29.68
C VAL A 713 3.12 -25.66 -30.92
N LYS A 714 3.29 -26.97 -30.74
CA LYS A 714 3.16 -27.96 -31.80
C LYS A 714 1.72 -28.07 -32.33
N GLU A 715 0.72 -28.07 -31.45
CA GLU A 715 -0.69 -28.06 -31.82
C GLU A 715 -1.05 -26.78 -32.60
N ALA A 716 -0.62 -25.61 -32.11
CA ALA A 716 -0.81 -24.33 -32.81
C ALA A 716 -0.14 -24.32 -34.21
N ALA A 717 1.07 -24.87 -34.32
CA ALA A 717 1.77 -25.01 -35.59
C ALA A 717 1.00 -25.91 -36.57
N GLN A 718 0.41 -27.01 -36.09
CA GLN A 718 -0.40 -27.90 -36.92
C GLN A 718 -1.66 -27.22 -37.45
N LEU A 719 -2.36 -26.42 -36.64
CA LEU A 719 -3.55 -25.68 -37.05
C LEU A 719 -3.30 -24.76 -38.26
N VAL A 720 -2.11 -24.14 -38.31
CA VAL A 720 -1.70 -23.28 -39.42
C VAL A 720 -0.89 -24.00 -40.51
N LYS A 721 -0.81 -25.34 -40.44
CA LYS A 721 0.00 -26.19 -41.34
C LYS A 721 1.46 -25.72 -41.43
N GLY A 722 2.02 -25.34 -40.29
CA GLY A 722 3.40 -24.92 -40.09
C GLY A 722 4.19 -25.91 -39.22
N ASN A 723 5.32 -25.44 -38.73
CA ASN A 723 6.16 -26.08 -37.71
C ASN A 723 6.57 -25.03 -36.67
N ARG A 724 7.33 -25.45 -35.65
CA ARG A 724 7.76 -24.56 -34.56
C ARG A 724 8.47 -23.30 -35.07
N ASP A 725 9.37 -23.46 -36.04
CA ASP A 725 10.24 -22.37 -36.50
C ASP A 725 9.49 -21.32 -37.34
N ASN A 726 8.40 -21.71 -38.04
CA ASN A 726 7.62 -20.82 -38.91
C ASN A 726 6.19 -20.55 -38.41
N LEU A 727 5.84 -20.98 -37.20
CA LEU A 727 4.52 -20.79 -36.61
C LEU A 727 4.09 -19.33 -36.65
N ILE A 728 4.94 -18.41 -36.20
CA ILE A 728 4.64 -16.98 -36.13
C ILE A 728 4.41 -16.39 -37.52
N ASP A 729 5.23 -16.76 -38.50
CA ASP A 729 5.08 -16.31 -39.89
C ASP A 729 3.76 -16.81 -40.50
N LYS A 730 3.44 -18.10 -40.31
CA LYS A 730 2.19 -18.72 -40.78
C LYS A 730 0.97 -18.07 -40.14
N LEU A 731 1.00 -17.85 -38.83
CA LEU A 731 -0.06 -17.20 -38.09
C LEU A 731 -0.27 -15.76 -38.58
N SER A 732 0.83 -15.02 -38.76
CA SER A 732 0.78 -13.65 -39.29
C SER A 732 0.18 -13.61 -40.69
N ALA A 733 0.54 -14.56 -41.56
CA ALA A 733 -0.04 -14.69 -42.90
C ALA A 733 -1.55 -15.00 -42.86
N VAL A 734 -2.01 -15.82 -41.91
CA VAL A 734 -3.45 -16.09 -41.70
C VAL A 734 -4.18 -14.82 -41.24
N LEU A 735 -3.63 -14.08 -40.28
CA LEU A 735 -4.22 -12.84 -39.78
C LEU A 735 -4.31 -11.77 -40.89
N GLU A 736 -3.24 -11.62 -41.68
CA GLU A 736 -3.21 -10.68 -42.79
C GLU A 736 -4.21 -11.09 -43.90
N ARG A 737 -4.30 -12.38 -44.21
CA ARG A 737 -5.31 -12.90 -45.14
C ARG A 737 -6.73 -12.62 -44.64
N ASN A 738 -7.01 -12.77 -43.35
CA ASN A 738 -8.32 -12.45 -42.78
C ASN A 738 -8.68 -10.97 -42.96
N ARG A 739 -7.76 -10.04 -42.65
CA ARG A 739 -7.97 -8.60 -42.89
C ARG A 739 -8.23 -8.28 -44.37
N GLN A 740 -7.54 -8.96 -45.28
CA GLN A 740 -7.75 -8.80 -46.72
C GLN A 740 -9.13 -9.31 -47.15
N LEU A 741 -9.56 -10.46 -46.62
CA LEU A 741 -10.88 -11.01 -46.89
C LEU A 741 -12.00 -10.12 -46.34
N GLU A 742 -11.85 -9.57 -45.12
CA GLU A 742 -12.79 -8.59 -44.55
C GLU A 742 -12.93 -7.36 -45.46
N LYS A 743 -11.81 -6.80 -45.91
CA LYS A 743 -11.82 -5.65 -46.85
C LYS A 743 -12.46 -6.00 -48.20
N GLN A 744 -12.20 -7.19 -48.73
CA GLN A 744 -12.83 -7.65 -49.97
C GLN A 744 -14.34 -7.82 -49.78
N LEU A 745 -14.77 -8.33 -48.63
CA LEU A 745 -16.19 -8.51 -48.30
C LEU A 745 -16.91 -7.15 -48.22
N GLU A 746 -16.32 -6.15 -47.56
CA GLU A 746 -16.84 -4.77 -47.56
C GLU A 746 -16.94 -4.18 -48.97
N GLN A 747 -15.92 -4.38 -49.81
CA GLN A 747 -15.93 -3.91 -51.20
C GLN A 747 -17.01 -4.58 -52.05
N LEU A 748 -17.21 -5.89 -51.88
CA LEU A 748 -18.25 -6.64 -52.58
C LEU A 748 -19.64 -6.21 -52.13
N GLN A 749 -19.85 -5.99 -50.83
CA GLN A 749 -21.10 -5.44 -50.28
C GLN A 749 -21.38 -4.04 -50.82
N ALA A 750 -20.37 -3.16 -50.88
CA ALA A 750 -20.52 -1.82 -51.45
C ALA A 750 -20.86 -1.85 -52.95
N LYS A 751 -20.24 -2.74 -53.74
CA LYS A 751 -20.59 -2.94 -55.15
C LYS A 751 -22.00 -3.48 -55.34
N ALA A 752 -22.42 -4.44 -54.51
CA ALA A 752 -23.78 -4.98 -54.55
C ALA A 752 -24.84 -3.91 -54.21
N ALA A 753 -24.57 -3.09 -53.18
CA ALA A 753 -25.43 -1.96 -52.83
C ALA A 753 -25.50 -0.91 -53.95
N SER A 754 -24.38 -0.61 -54.62
CA SER A 754 -24.34 0.33 -55.74
C SER A 754 -25.17 -0.15 -56.92
N ALA A 755 -25.06 -1.43 -57.29
CA ALA A 755 -25.86 -2.05 -58.35
C ALA A 755 -27.36 -2.05 -58.02
N ALA A 756 -27.73 -2.36 -56.77
CA ALA A 756 -29.11 -2.26 -56.31
C ALA A 756 -29.66 -0.82 -56.41
N GLY A 757 -28.83 0.18 -56.11
CA GLY A 757 -29.19 1.60 -56.27
C GLY A 757 -29.44 2.03 -57.71
N ASP A 758 -28.76 1.42 -58.68
CA ASP A 758 -29.00 1.70 -60.09
C ASP A 758 -30.36 1.21 -60.55
N ASP A 759 -30.76 0.00 -60.18
CA ASP A 759 -32.07 -0.56 -60.50
C ASP A 759 -33.21 0.19 -59.79
N LEU A 760 -33.01 0.54 -58.51
CA LEU A 760 -34.00 1.29 -57.72
C LEU A 760 -34.26 2.70 -58.24
N SER A 761 -33.24 3.37 -58.78
CA SER A 761 -33.41 4.73 -59.33
C SER A 761 -34.40 4.79 -60.50
N ASN A 762 -34.57 3.69 -61.23
CA ASN A 762 -35.55 3.58 -62.32
C ASN A 762 -36.98 3.36 -61.82
N ALA A 763 -37.17 2.97 -60.56
CA ALA A 763 -38.48 2.75 -59.94
C ALA A 763 -39.08 4.03 -59.30
N ALA A 764 -38.35 5.15 -59.35
CA ALA A 764 -38.84 6.42 -58.81
C ALA A 764 -40.00 6.97 -59.66
N VAL A 765 -41.06 7.43 -59.01
CA VAL A 765 -42.24 8.03 -59.65
C VAL A 765 -42.19 9.55 -59.56
N GLU A 766 -42.72 10.25 -60.56
CA GLU A 766 -42.74 11.72 -60.57
C GLU A 766 -44.02 12.25 -59.94
N VAL A 767 -43.88 13.10 -58.93
CA VAL A 767 -44.97 13.71 -58.15
C VAL A 767 -44.73 15.21 -58.11
N LYS A 768 -45.58 15.98 -58.80
CA LYS A 768 -45.51 17.46 -58.86
C LYS A 768 -44.09 18.01 -59.17
N GLY A 769 -43.34 17.30 -60.01
CA GLY A 769 -41.98 17.65 -60.42
C GLY A 769 -40.86 17.05 -59.57
N ALA A 770 -41.16 16.46 -58.41
CA ALA A 770 -40.20 15.73 -57.56
C ALA A 770 -40.23 14.22 -57.79
N LYS A 771 -39.07 13.57 -57.74
CA LYS A 771 -38.97 12.11 -57.82
C LYS A 771 -39.17 11.48 -56.45
N VAL A 772 -40.14 10.59 -56.33
CA VAL A 772 -40.42 9.87 -55.09
C VAL A 772 -40.06 8.40 -55.27
N LEU A 773 -39.22 7.87 -54.38
CA LEU A 773 -38.81 6.47 -54.39
C LEU A 773 -39.14 5.82 -53.05
N ALA A 774 -39.98 4.79 -53.08
CA ALA A 774 -40.24 3.92 -51.95
C ALA A 774 -39.90 2.49 -52.32
N ALA A 775 -39.04 1.82 -51.55
CA ALA A 775 -38.64 0.45 -51.86
C ALA A 775 -38.29 -0.39 -50.64
N ARG A 776 -38.60 -1.68 -50.73
CA ARG A 776 -38.27 -2.71 -49.75
C ARG A 776 -37.01 -3.47 -50.18
N LEU A 777 -36.06 -3.61 -49.26
CA LEU A 777 -34.75 -4.22 -49.48
C LEU A 777 -34.41 -5.12 -48.29
N ASP A 778 -35.04 -6.29 -48.20
CA ASP A 778 -34.89 -7.20 -47.06
C ASP A 778 -33.44 -7.68 -46.87
N GLY A 779 -33.05 -7.88 -45.60
CA GLY A 779 -31.71 -8.30 -45.20
C GLY A 779 -30.66 -7.19 -45.11
N GLN A 780 -31.05 -5.92 -45.19
CA GLN A 780 -30.15 -4.75 -45.09
C GLN A 780 -30.29 -4.07 -43.73
N ASP A 781 -29.15 -3.75 -43.10
CA ASP A 781 -29.14 -2.99 -41.86
C ASP A 781 -29.34 -1.47 -42.10
N GLY A 782 -29.52 -0.72 -41.02
CA GLY A 782 -29.77 0.73 -41.10
C GLY A 782 -28.61 1.53 -41.66
N LYS A 783 -27.38 1.02 -41.57
CA LYS A 783 -26.18 1.68 -42.10
C LYS A 783 -26.08 1.51 -43.60
N ALA A 784 -26.37 0.31 -44.11
CA ALA A 784 -26.45 0.01 -45.54
C ALA A 784 -27.57 0.82 -46.21
N LEU A 785 -28.77 0.86 -45.62
CA LEU A 785 -29.88 1.66 -46.13
C LEU A 785 -29.56 3.16 -46.13
N LEU A 786 -28.87 3.67 -45.10
CA LEU A 786 -28.47 5.07 -45.04
C LEU A 786 -27.53 5.46 -46.18
N ALA A 787 -26.50 4.65 -46.43
CA ALA A 787 -25.57 4.86 -47.54
C ALA A 787 -26.29 4.83 -48.90
N LEU A 788 -27.25 3.92 -49.07
CA LEU A 788 -28.03 3.80 -50.29
C LEU A 788 -28.96 4.99 -50.53
N VAL A 789 -29.62 5.49 -49.47
CA VAL A 789 -30.43 6.72 -49.55
C VAL A 789 -29.58 7.91 -49.98
N ASP A 790 -28.39 8.10 -49.43
CA ASP A 790 -27.50 9.20 -49.84
C ASP A 790 -27.05 9.08 -51.31
N GLN A 791 -26.73 7.86 -51.78
CA GLN A 791 -26.42 7.63 -53.20
C GLN A 791 -27.61 7.95 -54.10
N LEU A 792 -28.81 7.51 -53.74
CA LEU A 792 -30.04 7.74 -54.51
C LEU A 792 -30.43 9.22 -54.52
N LYS A 793 -30.24 9.96 -53.42
CA LYS A 793 -30.45 11.42 -53.38
C LYS A 793 -29.57 12.14 -54.40
N ASN A 794 -28.29 11.78 -54.46
CA ASN A 794 -27.35 12.37 -55.41
C ASN A 794 -27.70 12.03 -56.86
N LYS A 795 -28.19 10.80 -57.12
CA LYS A 795 -28.56 10.35 -58.47
C LYS A 795 -29.88 10.92 -58.96
N LEU A 796 -30.90 10.98 -58.10
CA LEU A 796 -32.25 11.42 -58.45
C LEU A 796 -32.40 12.96 -58.42
N GLY A 797 -31.52 13.66 -57.68
CA GLY A 797 -31.41 15.12 -57.70
C GLY A 797 -32.48 15.83 -56.88
N HIS A 798 -33.71 15.90 -57.42
CA HIS A 798 -34.87 16.54 -56.79
C HIS A 798 -35.82 15.44 -56.29
N ALA A 799 -35.59 14.94 -55.07
CA ALA A 799 -36.18 13.66 -54.65
C ALA A 799 -36.52 13.49 -53.16
N VAL A 800 -37.51 12.63 -52.93
CA VAL A 800 -37.92 12.09 -51.62
C VAL A 800 -37.78 10.58 -51.67
N ILE A 801 -36.99 10.00 -50.78
CA ILE A 801 -36.68 8.57 -50.76
C ILE A 801 -37.05 7.99 -49.40
N LEU A 802 -37.73 6.84 -49.39
CA LEU A 802 -38.00 6.03 -48.21
C LEU A 802 -37.65 4.58 -48.50
N LEU A 803 -36.63 4.05 -47.83
CA LEU A 803 -36.23 2.65 -47.94
C LEU A 803 -36.57 1.90 -46.66
N GLY A 804 -36.96 0.64 -46.80
CA GLY A 804 -37.28 -0.24 -45.69
C GLY A 804 -36.69 -1.64 -45.86
N SER A 805 -36.37 -2.30 -44.76
CA SER A 805 -35.86 -3.66 -44.74
C SER A 805 -36.38 -4.44 -43.55
N GLU A 806 -36.70 -5.71 -43.75
CA GLU A 806 -36.70 -6.69 -42.66
C GLU A 806 -35.26 -7.13 -42.36
N HIS A 807 -34.77 -6.84 -41.15
CA HIS A 807 -33.46 -7.25 -40.67
C HIS A 807 -33.59 -7.87 -39.27
N GLU A 808 -33.17 -9.13 -39.12
CA GLU A 808 -33.25 -9.90 -37.86
C GLU A 808 -34.66 -9.89 -37.22
N GLY A 809 -35.71 -10.00 -38.04
CA GLY A 809 -37.10 -10.03 -37.58
C GLY A 809 -37.66 -8.68 -37.11
N LYS A 810 -36.98 -7.58 -37.43
CA LYS A 810 -37.44 -6.21 -37.16
C LYS A 810 -37.43 -5.38 -38.44
N VAL A 811 -38.26 -4.34 -38.46
CA VAL A 811 -38.27 -3.36 -39.54
C VAL A 811 -37.23 -2.29 -39.28
N VAL A 812 -36.42 -2.01 -40.29
CA VAL A 812 -35.51 -0.86 -40.35
C VAL A 812 -35.94 0.07 -41.49
N LEU A 813 -36.03 1.37 -41.23
CA LEU A 813 -36.44 2.39 -42.19
C LEU A 813 -35.41 3.51 -42.27
N VAL A 814 -35.17 4.01 -43.48
CA VAL A 814 -34.40 5.24 -43.71
C VAL A 814 -35.11 6.13 -44.72
N ALA A 815 -35.28 7.41 -44.37
CA ALA A 815 -35.87 8.42 -45.23
C ALA A 815 -34.85 9.51 -45.56
N GLY A 816 -34.84 9.97 -46.80
CA GLY A 816 -33.98 11.05 -47.27
C GLY A 816 -34.73 12.03 -48.16
N VAL A 817 -34.48 13.32 -47.96
CA VAL A 817 -35.02 14.39 -48.79
C VAL A 817 -33.87 15.25 -49.29
N THR A 818 -33.88 15.61 -50.56
CA THR A 818 -32.83 16.45 -51.18
C THR A 818 -32.93 17.89 -50.65
N LYS A 819 -31.80 18.60 -50.61
CA LYS A 819 -31.71 19.89 -49.87
C LYS A 819 -32.69 20.95 -50.37
N ASP A 820 -32.94 20.97 -51.66
CA ASP A 820 -33.89 21.85 -52.35
C ASP A 820 -35.37 21.59 -51.96
N LEU A 821 -35.70 20.38 -51.50
CA LEU A 821 -37.03 20.01 -50.99
C LEU A 821 -37.14 20.08 -49.46
N SER A 822 -36.01 20.07 -48.75
CA SER A 822 -35.96 19.90 -47.29
C SER A 822 -36.61 21.02 -46.46
N SER A 823 -36.92 22.17 -47.08
CA SER A 823 -37.67 23.28 -46.47
C SER A 823 -39.19 23.08 -46.52
N GLN A 824 -39.70 22.31 -47.48
CA GLN A 824 -41.12 22.03 -47.70
C GLN A 824 -41.50 20.64 -47.16
N LEU A 825 -40.62 19.65 -47.37
CA LEU A 825 -40.78 18.27 -46.93
C LEU A 825 -39.64 17.90 -45.99
N LYS A 826 -39.96 17.46 -44.78
CA LYS A 826 -38.95 17.02 -43.79
C LYS A 826 -38.89 15.50 -43.73
N ALA A 827 -37.70 14.93 -43.94
CA ALA A 827 -37.47 13.48 -43.82
C ALA A 827 -37.90 12.94 -42.44
N GLY A 828 -37.68 13.72 -41.37
CA GLY A 828 -38.12 13.38 -40.03
C GLY A 828 -39.64 13.25 -39.86
N ASP A 829 -40.44 13.98 -40.63
CA ASP A 829 -41.91 13.92 -40.54
C ASP A 829 -42.45 12.73 -41.32
N LEU A 830 -41.90 12.43 -42.51
CA LEU A 830 -42.16 11.19 -43.24
C LEU A 830 -41.80 9.96 -42.39
N MET A 831 -40.64 10.00 -41.72
CA MET A 831 -40.16 8.91 -40.89
C MET A 831 -41.07 8.64 -39.68
N LYS A 832 -41.61 9.69 -39.04
CA LYS A 832 -42.58 9.50 -37.95
C LYS A 832 -43.84 8.78 -38.40
N GLN A 833 -44.35 9.10 -39.59
CA GLN A 833 -45.53 8.45 -40.16
C GLN A 833 -45.24 6.99 -40.53
N ALA A 834 -44.13 6.74 -41.24
CA ALA A 834 -43.71 5.40 -41.66
C ALA A 834 -43.37 4.49 -40.47
N ALA A 835 -42.61 4.98 -39.49
CA ALA A 835 -42.26 4.20 -38.31
C ALA A 835 -43.47 3.88 -37.43
N ALA A 836 -44.44 4.79 -37.33
CA ALA A 836 -45.69 4.53 -36.59
C ALA A 836 -46.52 3.41 -37.24
N ALA A 837 -46.55 3.35 -38.58
CA ALA A 837 -47.27 2.31 -39.32
C ALA A 837 -46.71 0.89 -39.07
N VAL A 838 -45.41 0.76 -38.79
CA VAL A 838 -44.77 -0.51 -38.41
C VAL A 838 -44.67 -0.73 -36.88
N GLY A 839 -45.47 0.02 -36.11
CA GLY A 839 -45.55 -0.13 -34.65
C GLY A 839 -44.29 0.35 -33.90
N GLY A 840 -43.57 1.33 -34.44
CA GLY A 840 -42.33 1.83 -33.86
C GLY A 840 -42.19 3.35 -33.88
N LYS A 841 -40.95 3.82 -33.77
CA LYS A 841 -40.60 5.25 -33.69
C LYS A 841 -39.40 5.56 -34.57
N GLY A 842 -39.35 6.78 -35.08
CA GLY A 842 -38.26 7.26 -35.91
C GLY A 842 -38.18 8.78 -35.91
N GLY A 843 -37.03 9.30 -36.34
CA GLY A 843 -36.76 10.73 -36.34
C GLY A 843 -35.41 11.06 -36.98
N GLY A 844 -35.18 12.34 -37.20
CA GLY A 844 -33.94 12.80 -37.81
C GLY A 844 -33.99 14.26 -38.24
N ARG A 845 -33.00 14.65 -39.02
CA ARG A 845 -32.85 15.99 -39.59
C ARG A 845 -33.82 16.18 -40.78
N PRO A 846 -34.05 17.42 -41.22
CA PRO A 846 -34.91 17.70 -42.37
C PRO A 846 -34.54 16.94 -43.65
N ASP A 847 -33.26 16.65 -43.87
CA ASP A 847 -32.73 16.00 -45.07
C ASP A 847 -32.50 14.49 -44.93
N MET A 848 -32.53 13.95 -43.70
CA MET A 848 -32.26 12.54 -43.41
C MET A 848 -32.85 12.08 -42.08
N ALA A 849 -33.53 10.95 -42.06
CA ALA A 849 -34.12 10.37 -40.86
C ALA A 849 -34.06 8.83 -40.86
N GLN A 850 -34.03 8.25 -39.67
CA GLN A 850 -34.00 6.81 -39.45
C GLN A 850 -35.10 6.41 -38.46
N GLY A 851 -35.57 5.19 -38.59
CA GLY A 851 -36.58 4.62 -37.71
C GLY A 851 -36.67 3.13 -37.88
N GLY A 852 -37.58 2.53 -37.14
CA GLY A 852 -37.84 1.11 -37.22
C GLY A 852 -39.05 0.72 -36.41
N GLY A 853 -39.42 -0.55 -36.50
CA GLY A 853 -40.59 -1.12 -35.86
C GLY A 853 -40.51 -2.63 -35.76
N VAL A 854 -41.55 -3.24 -35.20
CA VAL A 854 -41.63 -4.68 -34.96
C VAL A 854 -42.64 -5.38 -35.87
N ASP A 855 -43.53 -4.61 -36.52
CA ASP A 855 -44.54 -5.15 -37.43
C ASP A 855 -44.03 -5.18 -38.87
N VAL A 856 -43.39 -6.30 -39.22
CA VAL A 856 -42.86 -6.58 -40.57
C VAL A 856 -43.98 -6.66 -41.62
N ALA A 857 -45.16 -7.15 -41.24
CA ALA A 857 -46.28 -7.28 -42.18
C ALA A 857 -46.81 -5.92 -42.65
N ALA A 858 -46.64 -4.88 -41.83
CA ALA A 858 -47.02 -3.50 -42.16
C ALA A 858 -45.96 -2.72 -42.96
N LEU A 859 -44.80 -3.32 -43.28
CA LEU A 859 -43.69 -2.63 -43.95
C LEU A 859 -44.07 -2.06 -45.32
N ASP A 860 -44.76 -2.84 -46.15
CA ASP A 860 -45.17 -2.38 -47.48
C ASP A 860 -46.18 -1.22 -47.40
N GLN A 861 -47.05 -1.25 -46.39
CA GLN A 861 -48.00 -0.17 -46.11
C GLN A 861 -47.28 1.11 -45.66
N ALA A 862 -46.25 0.97 -44.83
CA ALA A 862 -45.44 2.10 -44.38
C ALA A 862 -44.65 2.74 -45.51
N LEU A 863 -44.12 1.94 -46.44
CA LEU A 863 -43.41 2.42 -47.63
C LEU A 863 -44.33 3.18 -48.59
N ALA A 864 -45.57 2.72 -48.75
CA ALA A 864 -46.57 3.35 -49.61
C ALA A 864 -46.94 4.79 -49.16
N LEU A 865 -46.61 5.20 -47.94
CA LEU A 865 -46.87 6.56 -47.42
C LEU A 865 -46.00 7.64 -48.07
N ALA A 866 -44.88 7.28 -48.71
CA ALA A 866 -43.95 8.26 -49.28
C ALA A 866 -44.57 9.11 -50.41
N VAL A 867 -45.40 8.51 -51.27
CA VAL A 867 -46.05 9.20 -52.39
C VAL A 867 -47.14 10.18 -51.90
N PRO A 868 -48.12 9.76 -51.08
CA PRO A 868 -49.10 10.68 -50.50
C PRO A 868 -48.46 11.81 -49.68
N PHE A 869 -47.37 11.53 -48.96
CA PHE A 869 -46.64 12.55 -48.20
C PHE A 869 -46.05 13.63 -49.12
N ALA A 870 -45.44 13.23 -50.23
CA ALA A 870 -44.92 14.16 -51.23
C ALA A 870 -46.06 14.93 -51.94
N GLU A 871 -47.18 14.27 -52.26
CA GLU A 871 -48.34 14.93 -52.89
C GLU A 871 -48.99 16.01 -52.01
N GLN A 872 -49.01 15.80 -50.69
CA GLN A 872 -49.63 16.74 -49.75
C GLN A 872 -48.73 17.92 -49.39
N GLY A 873 -47.41 17.72 -49.40
CA GLY A 873 -46.46 18.76 -49.00
C GLY A 873 -45.80 19.54 -50.15
N LEU A 874 -45.90 19.07 -51.39
CA LEU A 874 -45.62 19.83 -52.64
C LEU A 874 -46.91 20.41 -53.20
#